data_AF-A0A6H1NK18-F1
#
_entry.id   AF-A0A6H1NK18-F1
#
_cell.length_a   1.000
_cell.length_b   1.000
_cell.length_c   1.000
_cell.angle_alpha   90.00
_cell.angle_beta   90.00
_cell.angle_gamma   90.00
#
_symmetry.space_group_name_H-M   'P 1'
#
loop_
_entity.id
_entity.type
_entity.pdbx_description
1 polymer ?
#
loop_
_entity_poly.entity_id
_entity_poly.type
_entity_poly.pdbx_seq_one_letter_code
_entity_poly.pdbx_strand_id
1 'polypeptide(L)'
;MLKIHRSGPGTGVVMAARAGDRQALDHLVAQCLPLVYNIVGRALKGHADVDDVVQETLLRMVRGLPELQEPSAFRSWLVAITIRQVRDRERVRTTARARNTRLEEAEAIPDPALDFAGLTILRLGLTEQRREVAEATRWLDPDDQELLSLWWLEETGELERAELASALGLSARHASVRVQRMKKQMEVSRLVVRGLEAAPGCSGLNETASTWDGTPSPLWRKRFARHIRGCPVCAGLDRKLVPMGRLLSGLPLLALPTSLDPARVLAAVTGSGTPPSDLGTHHGLSSNTGGSSEPARAAGVGRSHRANRRRPARRPDRRATRTIPKPVLGGAAVSLVAVAVVVAAHLTPGSSAPAAKTTLPAPPTPAVTASPSPSRSVVRSASPSTSPTRTAASTSKPTRTAGAAAPVQVASSAKKGVGVWSFNGASQALAASGASWYYTWATQHPGVTTPPSATFVPMIWGAASVTDASLAQARAHGPYLLGFNEPDMAQQSNMTVEQALELWPRLMKAGKVLGSPAVATGADVPGGWLDRFMSGAAARGYRVDFITLHWYGGDFRTPQAVDQLRSYLESVYQRYHKPIWLTEYALIDFSHGTRFPTPAQQAAFITASTEALDSLPYLQHYAWFGLGADPSKPSSGLFTNGTTTTAAGRAFQAAH
;
A
#
# COMPACT_ATOMS: atom_id res chain seq x y z
N MET A 1 19.77 19.78 -17.40
CA MET A 1 18.39 19.27 -17.49
C MET A 1 17.46 20.47 -17.57
N LEU A 2 16.56 20.52 -18.54
CA LEU A 2 15.45 21.46 -18.50
C LEU A 2 14.45 20.97 -17.44
N LYS A 3 13.92 21.87 -16.60
CA LYS A 3 12.72 21.56 -15.80
C LYS A 3 11.52 21.57 -16.75
N ILE A 4 11.03 20.40 -17.13
CA ILE A 4 9.74 20.27 -17.84
C ILE A 4 8.67 20.74 -16.85
N HIS A 5 8.17 21.96 -17.03
CA HIS A 5 7.06 22.46 -16.23
C HIS A 5 5.79 21.75 -16.71
N ARG A 6 5.05 21.14 -15.77
CA ARG A 6 3.71 20.63 -16.06
C ARG A 6 2.75 21.81 -15.99
N SER A 7 2.43 22.36 -17.17
CA SER A 7 1.40 23.38 -17.32
C SER A 7 0.11 22.88 -16.66
N GLY A 8 -0.43 23.70 -15.75
CA GLY A 8 -1.72 23.43 -15.12
C GLY A 8 -2.89 23.56 -16.10
N PRO A 9 -4.14 23.46 -15.59
CA PRO A 9 -5.33 23.68 -16.41
C PRO A 9 -5.27 25.03 -17.14
N GLY A 10 -5.30 24.97 -18.47
CA GLY A 10 -5.22 26.15 -19.31
C GLY A 10 -6.39 27.10 -19.06
N THR A 11 -6.12 28.41 -19.15
CA THR A 11 -7.06 29.48 -18.78
C THR A 11 -8.44 29.33 -19.43
N GLY A 12 -8.52 28.81 -20.66
CA GLY A 12 -9.79 28.52 -21.34
C GLY A 12 -10.65 27.45 -20.65
N VAL A 13 -10.05 26.41 -20.07
CA VAL A 13 -10.78 25.39 -19.28
C VAL A 13 -11.31 26.00 -17.99
N VAL A 14 -10.50 26.83 -17.32
CA VAL A 14 -10.92 27.57 -16.12
C VAL A 14 -12.08 28.51 -16.44
N MET A 15 -12.03 29.22 -17.57
CA MET A 15 -13.11 30.11 -18.02
C MET A 15 -14.39 29.36 -18.39
N ALA A 16 -14.30 28.24 -19.11
CA ALA A 16 -15.46 27.41 -19.45
C ALA A 16 -16.13 26.83 -18.20
N ALA A 17 -15.34 26.25 -17.29
CA ALA A 17 -15.84 25.74 -16.00
C ALA A 17 -16.47 26.86 -15.14
N ARG A 18 -15.87 28.06 -15.15
CA ARG A 18 -16.44 29.26 -14.49
C ARG A 18 -17.75 29.73 -15.12
N ALA A 19 -17.93 29.54 -16.43
CA ALA A 19 -19.16 29.83 -17.16
C ALA A 19 -20.25 28.74 -17.00
N GLY A 20 -19.98 27.67 -16.25
CA GLY A 20 -20.93 26.58 -16.00
C GLY A 20 -20.84 25.40 -16.97
N ASP A 21 -19.82 25.35 -17.84
CA ASP A 21 -19.54 24.15 -18.63
C ASP A 21 -19.14 23.00 -17.69
N ARG A 22 -20.03 22.01 -17.60
CA ARG A 22 -19.83 20.82 -16.78
C ARG A 22 -18.63 20.00 -17.25
N GLN A 23 -18.49 19.75 -18.55
CA GLN A 23 -17.37 18.95 -19.07
C GLN A 23 -16.02 19.62 -18.80
N ALA A 24 -15.96 20.95 -18.87
CA ALA A 24 -14.78 21.71 -18.45
C ALA A 24 -14.53 21.61 -16.93
N LEU A 25 -15.57 21.62 -16.09
CA LEU A 25 -15.46 21.47 -14.64
C LEU A 25 -14.98 20.05 -14.24
N ASP A 26 -15.54 19.00 -14.84
CA ASP A 26 -15.11 17.61 -14.68
C ASP A 26 -13.61 17.47 -14.98
N HIS A 27 -13.17 18.04 -16.12
CA HIS A 27 -11.77 18.04 -16.54
C HIS A 27 -10.87 18.85 -15.59
N LEU A 28 -11.35 20.00 -15.11
CA LEU A 28 -10.64 20.85 -14.16
C LEU A 28 -10.41 20.13 -12.82
N VAL A 29 -11.45 19.49 -12.26
CA VAL A 29 -11.33 18.67 -11.03
C VAL A 29 -10.34 17.53 -11.21
N ALA A 30 -10.42 16.79 -12.32
CA ALA A 30 -9.52 15.67 -12.60
C ALA A 30 -8.04 16.09 -12.71
N GLN A 31 -7.74 17.26 -13.29
CA GLN A 31 -6.38 17.81 -13.33
C GLN A 31 -5.88 18.34 -11.97
N CYS A 32 -6.78 18.89 -11.14
CA CYS A 32 -6.43 19.52 -9.87
C CYS A 32 -6.19 18.50 -8.74
N LEU A 33 -6.97 17.42 -8.72
CA LEU A 33 -6.97 16.44 -7.62
C LEU A 33 -5.59 15.80 -7.33
N PRO A 34 -4.76 15.40 -8.32
CA PRO A 34 -3.40 14.90 -8.05
C PRO A 34 -2.51 15.90 -7.29
N LEU A 35 -2.59 17.19 -7.62
CA LEU A 35 -1.83 18.25 -6.96
C LEU A 35 -2.33 18.46 -5.52
N VAL A 36 -3.65 18.59 -5.34
CA VAL A 36 -4.27 18.78 -4.02
C VAL A 36 -3.95 17.62 -3.08
N TYR A 37 -4.13 16.36 -3.54
CA TYR A 37 -3.78 15.17 -2.77
C TYR A 37 -2.30 15.14 -2.37
N ASN A 38 -1.40 15.51 -3.27
CA ASN A 38 0.05 15.54 -3.02
C ASN A 38 0.53 16.72 -2.14
N ILE A 39 -0.29 17.76 -1.93
CA ILE A 39 -0.05 18.80 -0.92
C ILE A 39 -0.57 18.32 0.44
N VAL A 40 -1.85 17.94 0.51
CA VAL A 40 -2.53 17.55 1.76
C VAL A 40 -1.88 16.32 2.39
N GLY A 41 -1.62 15.28 1.59
CA GLY A 41 -1.01 14.04 2.06
C GLY A 41 0.39 14.23 2.63
N ARG A 42 1.19 15.14 2.06
CA ARG A 42 2.52 15.50 2.59
C ARG A 42 2.44 16.27 3.88
N ALA A 43 1.63 17.33 3.93
CA ALA A 43 1.53 18.17 5.12
C ALA A 43 0.92 17.43 6.32
N LEU A 44 -0.14 16.65 6.10
CA LEU A 44 -0.80 15.84 7.14
C LEU A 44 -0.11 14.48 7.39
N LYS A 45 1.02 14.18 6.72
CA LYS A 45 1.80 12.94 6.90
C LYS A 45 0.95 11.67 6.77
N GLY A 46 0.14 11.64 5.72
CA GLY A 46 -0.76 10.51 5.39
C GLY A 46 -1.87 10.20 6.39
N HIS A 47 -2.19 11.10 7.34
CA HIS A 47 -3.26 10.88 8.31
C HIS A 47 -4.59 10.49 7.66
N ALA A 48 -5.47 9.80 8.39
CA ALA A 48 -6.85 9.51 7.98
C ALA A 48 -7.69 10.75 7.60
N ASP A 49 -7.21 11.96 7.93
CA ASP A 49 -7.82 13.25 7.55
C ASP A 49 -7.59 13.63 6.08
N VAL A 50 -6.69 12.94 5.36
CA VAL A 50 -6.21 13.39 4.04
C VAL A 50 -7.34 13.42 3.02
N ASP A 51 -8.14 12.36 2.93
CA ASP A 51 -9.22 12.28 1.95
C ASP A 51 -10.33 13.31 2.26
N ASP A 52 -10.70 13.50 3.54
CA ASP A 52 -11.61 14.57 4.01
C ASP A 52 -11.13 15.96 3.56
N VAL A 53 -9.86 16.29 3.84
CA VAL A 53 -9.30 17.62 3.57
C VAL A 53 -9.11 17.85 2.07
N VAL A 54 -8.87 16.80 1.29
CA VAL A 54 -8.86 16.87 -0.19
C VAL A 54 -10.27 17.11 -0.74
N GLN A 55 -11.29 16.40 -0.25
CA GLN A 55 -12.68 16.59 -0.66
C GLN A 55 -13.19 18.01 -0.32
N GLU A 56 -12.96 18.49 0.90
CA GLU A 56 -13.35 19.85 1.32
C GLU A 56 -12.56 20.94 0.56
N THR A 57 -11.30 20.68 0.20
CA THR A 57 -10.53 21.59 -0.68
C THR A 57 -11.16 21.68 -2.07
N LEU A 58 -11.58 20.56 -2.66
CA LEU A 58 -12.23 20.55 -3.98
C LEU A 58 -13.66 21.11 -3.94
N LEU A 59 -14.42 20.88 -2.87
CA LEU A 59 -15.70 21.54 -2.60
C LEU A 59 -15.54 23.06 -2.57
N ARG A 60 -14.50 23.58 -1.89
CA ARG A 60 -14.19 25.02 -1.87
C ARG A 60 -13.70 25.55 -3.22
N MET A 61 -12.91 24.77 -3.95
CA MET A 61 -12.48 25.11 -5.31
C MET A 61 -13.68 25.27 -6.25
N VAL A 62 -14.63 24.34 -6.26
CA VAL A 62 -15.81 24.44 -7.15
C VAL A 62 -16.75 25.56 -6.72
N ARG A 63 -17.01 25.72 -5.41
CA ARG A 63 -17.87 26.81 -4.90
C ARG A 63 -17.30 28.21 -5.13
N GLY A 64 -15.97 28.38 -5.05
CA GLY A 64 -15.30 29.66 -5.22
C GLY A 64 -14.90 30.00 -6.67
N LEU A 65 -14.98 29.06 -7.60
CA LEU A 65 -14.60 29.27 -9.01
C LEU A 65 -15.37 30.43 -9.71
N PRO A 66 -16.68 30.65 -9.47
CA PRO A 66 -17.40 31.81 -10.03
C PRO A 66 -16.81 33.16 -9.58
N GLU A 67 -16.37 33.25 -8.33
CA GLU A 67 -15.84 34.46 -7.69
C GLU A 67 -14.40 34.79 -8.09
N LEU A 68 -13.67 33.84 -8.70
CA LEU A 68 -12.28 34.02 -9.12
C LEU A 68 -12.17 35.08 -10.22
N GLN A 69 -11.75 36.29 -9.83
CA GLN A 69 -11.69 37.44 -10.74
C GLN A 69 -10.71 37.24 -11.91
N GLU A 70 -9.55 36.65 -11.63
CA GLU A 70 -8.45 36.45 -12.57
C GLU A 70 -8.24 34.94 -12.84
N PRO A 71 -8.75 34.39 -13.97
CA PRO A 71 -8.65 32.96 -14.26
C PRO A 71 -7.22 32.44 -14.39
N SER A 72 -6.24 33.27 -14.78
CA SER A 72 -4.83 32.86 -14.83
C SER A 72 -4.22 32.63 -13.43
N ALA A 73 -4.79 33.25 -12.39
CA ALA A 73 -4.35 33.06 -11.00
C ALA A 73 -4.93 31.79 -10.33
N PHE A 74 -5.81 31.04 -11.02
CA PHE A 74 -6.51 29.86 -10.49
C PHE A 74 -5.60 28.87 -9.76
N ARG A 75 -4.42 28.58 -10.31
CA ARG A 75 -3.50 27.59 -9.75
C ARG A 75 -2.87 28.03 -8.43
N SER A 76 -2.44 29.30 -8.33
CA SER A 76 -2.00 29.90 -7.07
C SER A 76 -3.12 29.92 -6.03
N TRP A 77 -4.34 30.27 -6.44
CA TRP A 77 -5.53 30.32 -5.60
C TRP A 77 -5.90 28.94 -5.03
N LEU A 78 -5.87 27.89 -5.86
CA LEU A 78 -6.09 26.50 -5.43
C LEU A 78 -5.05 26.05 -4.38
N VAL A 79 -3.76 26.30 -4.61
CA VAL A 79 -2.71 25.95 -3.64
C VAL A 79 -2.88 26.73 -2.33
N ALA A 80 -3.28 28.01 -2.39
CA ALA A 80 -3.58 28.83 -1.21
C ALA A 80 -4.82 28.32 -0.42
N ILE A 81 -5.88 27.84 -1.09
CA ILE A 81 -7.02 27.18 -0.43
C ILE A 81 -6.56 25.87 0.23
N THR A 82 -5.79 25.05 -0.49
CA THR A 82 -5.29 23.76 0.00
C THR A 82 -4.47 23.93 1.29
N ILE A 83 -3.50 24.86 1.29
CA ILE A 83 -2.68 25.21 2.46
C ILE A 83 -3.54 25.77 3.60
N ARG A 84 -4.59 26.54 3.30
CA ARG A 84 -5.54 26.99 4.33
C ARG A 84 -6.28 25.81 4.97
N GLN A 85 -6.73 24.81 4.19
CA GLN A 85 -7.45 23.66 4.76
C GLN A 85 -6.57 22.75 5.61
N VAL A 86 -5.31 22.56 5.24
CA VAL A 86 -4.29 21.92 6.10
C VAL A 86 -4.20 22.65 7.45
N ARG A 87 -3.94 23.97 7.43
CA ARG A 87 -3.78 24.79 8.65
C ARG A 87 -5.05 24.86 9.50
N ASP A 88 -6.23 24.90 8.87
CA ASP A 88 -7.52 24.89 9.55
C ASP A 88 -7.72 23.54 10.30
N ARG A 89 -7.42 22.40 9.65
CA ARG A 89 -7.49 21.07 10.30
C ARG A 89 -6.49 20.94 11.45
N GLU A 90 -5.25 21.37 11.27
CA GLU A 90 -4.23 21.36 12.34
C GLU A 90 -4.63 22.22 13.56
N ARG A 91 -5.23 23.39 13.32
CA ARG A 91 -5.78 24.26 14.39
C ARG A 91 -6.93 23.61 15.14
N VAL A 92 -7.85 22.96 14.43
CA VAL A 92 -8.96 22.21 15.06
C VAL A 92 -8.41 21.08 15.93
N ARG A 93 -7.48 20.26 15.40
CA ARG A 93 -6.85 19.16 16.14
C ARG A 93 -6.07 19.60 17.37
N THR A 94 -5.30 20.68 17.25
CA THR A 94 -4.55 21.26 18.37
C THR A 94 -5.51 21.76 19.47
N THR A 95 -6.63 22.35 19.07
CA THR A 95 -7.67 22.85 19.98
C THR A 95 -8.47 21.71 20.64
N ALA A 96 -8.72 20.62 19.93
CA ALA A 96 -9.34 19.40 20.46
C ALA A 96 -8.42 18.75 21.51
N ARG A 97 -7.14 18.51 21.19
CA ARG A 97 -6.14 17.97 22.12
C ARG A 97 -5.96 18.83 23.38
N ALA A 98 -6.00 20.16 23.24
CA ALA A 98 -5.96 21.06 24.40
C ALA A 98 -7.20 20.96 25.31
N ARG A 99 -8.37 20.63 24.75
CA ARG A 99 -9.63 20.44 25.48
C ARG A 99 -9.75 19.07 26.12
N ASN A 100 -9.28 18.01 25.46
CA ASN A 100 -9.39 16.63 25.93
C ASN A 100 -8.26 16.23 26.90
N THR A 101 -7.76 17.14 27.73
CA THR A 101 -6.63 16.91 28.66
C THR A 101 -6.99 16.03 29.89
N ARG A 102 -7.79 14.97 29.70
CA ARG A 102 -8.05 13.94 30.72
C ARG A 102 -8.47 12.54 30.23
N LEU A 103 -8.57 12.32 28.92
CA LEU A 103 -8.73 11.04 28.21
C LEU A 103 -8.02 11.22 26.85
N GLU A 104 -7.57 10.15 26.18
CA GLU A 104 -6.82 10.21 24.91
C GLU A 104 -5.33 10.64 24.99
N GLU A 105 -4.50 9.96 25.78
CA GLU A 105 -3.04 9.89 25.50
C GLU A 105 -2.70 8.83 24.42
N ALA A 106 -3.67 8.02 23.99
CA ALA A 106 -3.48 6.92 23.04
C ALA A 106 -3.57 7.32 21.55
N GLU A 107 -4.05 8.52 21.22
CA GLU A 107 -4.53 8.88 19.87
C GLU A 107 -3.60 9.87 19.13
N ALA A 108 -2.28 9.68 19.31
CA ALA A 108 -1.29 10.65 18.83
C ALA A 108 0.08 10.09 18.40
N ILE A 109 0.25 8.78 18.21
CA ILE A 109 1.47 8.23 17.59
C ILE A 109 1.42 8.52 16.08
N PRO A 110 2.37 9.27 15.48
CA PRO A 110 2.43 9.44 14.04
C PRO A 110 2.92 8.15 13.38
N ASP A 111 2.11 7.55 12.51
CA ASP A 111 2.45 6.29 11.84
C ASP A 111 3.65 6.47 10.87
N PRO A 112 4.78 5.77 11.08
CA PRO A 112 5.92 5.81 10.18
C PRO A 112 5.64 5.30 8.76
N ALA A 113 4.58 4.50 8.55
CA ALA A 113 4.16 3.97 7.26
C ALA A 113 3.25 4.95 6.48
N LEU A 114 2.59 5.90 7.15
CA LEU A 114 1.79 6.95 6.51
C LEU A 114 2.61 8.20 6.16
N ASP A 115 3.86 8.28 6.62
CA ASP A 115 4.82 9.31 6.23
C ASP A 115 4.94 9.38 4.69
N PHE A 116 4.37 10.43 4.10
CA PHE A 116 4.27 10.59 2.64
C PHE A 116 5.65 10.76 1.98
N ALA A 117 6.66 11.24 2.72
CA ALA A 117 8.04 11.19 2.26
C ALA A 117 8.49 9.72 2.25
N GLY A 118 8.30 9.01 3.36
CA GLY A 118 8.52 7.56 3.49
C GLY A 118 7.89 6.72 2.37
N LEU A 119 6.61 6.92 2.05
CA LEU A 119 5.89 6.21 0.99
C LEU A 119 6.43 6.49 -0.42
N THR A 120 6.79 7.75 -0.70
CA THR A 120 7.45 8.13 -1.98
C THR A 120 8.83 7.49 -2.10
N ILE A 121 9.50 7.28 -0.96
CA ILE A 121 10.82 6.70 -0.82
C ILE A 121 10.76 5.16 -0.97
N LEU A 122 9.86 4.48 -0.25
CA LEU A 122 9.61 3.03 -0.35
C LEU A 122 9.26 2.58 -1.78
N ARG A 123 8.39 3.31 -2.49
CA ARG A 123 7.92 2.93 -3.85
C ARG A 123 8.99 2.96 -4.95
N LEU A 124 10.21 3.44 -4.70
CA LEU A 124 11.17 3.80 -5.77
C LEU A 124 12.59 3.22 -5.62
N GLY A 125 12.74 2.12 -4.86
CA GLY A 125 13.99 1.36 -4.75
C GLY A 125 15.09 2.10 -3.98
N LEU A 126 15.38 1.64 -2.76
CA LEU A 126 16.11 2.48 -1.81
C LEU A 126 17.61 2.24 -1.71
N THR A 127 18.34 3.33 -1.95
CA THR A 127 19.62 3.59 -1.27
C THR A 127 19.34 4.21 0.10
N GLU A 128 20.21 3.95 1.09
CA GLU A 128 20.06 4.47 2.47
C GLU A 128 19.80 5.98 2.51
N GLN A 129 20.47 6.73 1.64
CA GLN A 129 20.37 8.19 1.58
C GLN A 129 18.99 8.73 1.23
N ARG A 130 18.11 7.92 0.62
CA ARG A 130 16.69 8.30 0.47
C ARG A 130 15.94 8.07 1.78
N ARG A 131 16.16 6.96 2.50
CA ARG A 131 15.58 6.71 3.83
C ARG A 131 15.98 7.80 4.85
N GLU A 132 17.25 8.21 4.85
CA GLU A 132 17.74 9.37 5.64
C GLU A 132 16.88 10.62 5.43
N VAL A 133 16.39 10.88 4.20
CA VAL A 133 15.61 12.06 3.86
C VAL A 133 14.18 11.98 4.40
N ALA A 134 13.55 10.81 4.40
CA ALA A 134 12.24 10.61 5.03
C ALA A 134 12.32 10.87 6.53
N GLU A 135 13.22 10.18 7.24
CA GLU A 135 13.39 10.34 8.69
C GLU A 135 13.79 11.78 9.06
N ALA A 136 14.65 12.42 8.26
CA ALA A 136 15.05 13.82 8.46
C ALA A 136 13.88 14.81 8.45
N THR A 137 12.76 14.51 7.76
CA THR A 137 11.57 15.38 7.75
C THR A 137 10.97 15.56 9.15
N ARG A 138 10.97 14.49 9.95
CA ARG A 138 10.33 14.43 11.28
C ARG A 138 10.98 15.40 12.27
N TRP A 139 12.27 15.68 12.08
CA TRP A 139 13.06 16.61 12.90
C TRP A 139 12.79 18.08 12.62
N LEU A 140 12.14 18.45 11.52
CA LEU A 140 11.82 19.86 11.19
C LEU A 140 10.72 20.45 12.08
N ASP A 141 10.71 21.77 12.19
CA ASP A 141 9.61 22.54 12.78
C ASP A 141 8.37 22.45 11.84
N PRO A 142 7.11 22.45 12.34
CA PRO A 142 5.92 22.23 11.50
C PRO A 142 5.81 23.21 10.32
N ASP A 143 6.07 24.49 10.58
CA ASP A 143 6.22 25.58 9.61
C ASP A 143 7.18 25.26 8.45
N ASP A 144 8.26 24.52 8.73
CA ASP A 144 9.26 24.11 7.74
C ASP A 144 8.89 22.75 7.07
N GLN A 145 7.98 21.95 7.66
CA GLN A 145 7.40 20.74 7.05
C GLN A 145 6.32 21.08 6.01
N GLU A 146 5.49 22.08 6.29
CA GLU A 146 4.55 22.65 5.31
C GLU A 146 5.34 23.23 4.11
N LEU A 147 6.38 24.02 4.40
CA LEU A 147 7.26 24.61 3.40
C LEU A 147 8.04 23.57 2.57
N LEU A 148 8.49 22.48 3.19
CA LEU A 148 9.10 21.33 2.50
C LEU A 148 8.13 20.73 1.48
N SER A 149 6.86 20.58 1.86
CA SER A 149 5.82 19.98 1.01
C SER A 149 5.56 20.79 -0.25
N LEU A 150 5.60 22.13 -0.15
CA LEU A 150 5.52 23.04 -1.30
C LEU A 150 6.83 23.08 -2.11
N TRP A 151 7.98 23.18 -1.46
CA TRP A 151 9.27 23.21 -2.16
C TRP A 151 9.57 21.92 -2.92
N TRP A 152 9.08 20.77 -2.46
CA TRP A 152 9.15 19.51 -3.22
C TRP A 152 8.54 19.66 -4.60
N LEU A 153 7.32 20.21 -4.67
CA LEU A 153 6.59 20.44 -5.93
C LEU A 153 7.34 21.43 -6.82
N GLU A 154 8.06 22.39 -6.23
CA GLU A 154 8.91 23.33 -6.95
C GLU A 154 10.16 22.67 -7.58
N GLU A 155 10.73 21.65 -6.95
CA GLU A 155 11.83 20.89 -7.55
C GLU A 155 11.36 19.86 -8.59
N THR A 156 10.15 19.31 -8.46
CA THR A 156 9.55 18.42 -9.47
C THR A 156 8.95 19.15 -10.68
N GLY A 157 8.84 20.49 -10.65
CA GLY A 157 8.25 21.28 -11.75
C GLY A 157 6.72 21.29 -11.77
N GLU A 158 6.11 21.01 -10.60
CA GLU A 158 4.66 20.98 -10.35
C GLU A 158 4.17 22.25 -9.62
N LEU A 159 5.08 23.17 -9.27
CA LEU A 159 4.83 24.45 -8.58
C LEU A 159 5.92 25.48 -8.95
N GLU A 160 5.56 26.74 -9.09
CA GLU A 160 6.52 27.84 -9.23
C GLU A 160 6.78 28.57 -7.91
N ARG A 161 7.94 29.21 -7.78
CA ARG A 161 8.31 30.00 -6.59
C ARG A 161 7.33 31.15 -6.31
N ALA A 162 6.65 31.70 -7.33
CA ALA A 162 5.62 32.72 -7.16
C ALA A 162 4.35 32.15 -6.50
N GLU A 163 3.89 30.99 -6.96
CA GLU A 163 2.72 30.30 -6.40
C GLU A 163 2.98 29.84 -4.95
N LEU A 164 4.16 29.27 -4.69
CA LEU A 164 4.63 28.92 -3.35
C LEU A 164 4.63 30.14 -2.41
N ALA A 165 5.12 31.29 -2.88
CA ALA A 165 5.15 32.52 -2.09
C ALA A 165 3.73 33.04 -1.82
N SER A 166 2.84 33.02 -2.82
CA SER A 166 1.44 33.44 -2.71
C SER A 166 0.65 32.58 -1.71
N ALA A 167 0.74 31.26 -1.81
CA ALA A 167 0.07 30.33 -0.90
C ALA A 167 0.50 30.48 0.57
N LEU A 168 1.74 30.90 0.82
CA LEU A 168 2.27 31.19 2.15
C LEU A 168 1.97 32.61 2.65
N GLY A 169 1.45 33.52 1.81
CA GLY A 169 1.27 34.93 2.12
C GLY A 169 2.58 35.72 2.21
N LEU A 170 3.59 35.34 1.42
CA LEU A 170 4.96 35.88 1.48
C LEU A 170 5.37 36.56 0.17
N SER A 171 6.33 37.49 0.24
CA SER A 171 7.05 37.94 -0.95
C SER A 171 7.96 36.84 -1.48
N ALA A 172 8.21 36.81 -2.79
CA ALA A 172 9.11 35.82 -3.40
C ALA A 172 10.53 35.84 -2.80
N ARG A 173 11.00 37.01 -2.33
CA ARG A 173 12.26 37.17 -1.59
C ARG A 173 12.20 36.48 -0.21
N HIS A 174 11.13 36.69 0.56
CA HIS A 174 10.97 36.07 1.88
C HIS A 174 10.76 34.54 1.76
N ALA A 175 9.97 34.09 0.80
CA ALA A 175 9.80 32.66 0.51
C ALA A 175 11.14 32.00 0.16
N SER A 176 11.96 32.63 -0.69
CA SER A 176 13.28 32.11 -1.07
C SER A 176 14.24 31.99 0.12
N VAL A 177 14.24 32.97 1.03
CA VAL A 177 15.04 32.91 2.28
C VAL A 177 14.53 31.81 3.22
N ARG A 178 13.20 31.63 3.36
CA ARG A 178 12.64 30.51 4.13
C ARG A 178 13.03 29.16 3.53
N VAL A 179 12.92 28.98 2.21
CA VAL A 179 13.31 27.74 1.52
C VAL A 179 14.80 27.42 1.75
N GLN A 180 15.70 28.39 1.64
CA GLN A 180 17.12 28.19 1.94
C GLN A 180 17.37 27.79 3.41
N ARG A 181 16.66 28.43 4.35
CA ARG A 181 16.75 28.10 5.78
C ARG A 181 16.26 26.68 6.09
N MET A 182 15.11 26.29 5.53
CA MET A 182 14.52 24.96 5.67
C MET A 182 15.44 23.88 5.07
N LYS A 183 15.97 24.08 3.85
CA LYS A 183 16.93 23.15 3.22
C LYS A 183 18.17 22.94 4.11
N LYS A 184 18.70 24.01 4.73
CA LYS A 184 19.80 23.93 5.69
C LYS A 184 19.42 23.25 7.02
N GLN A 185 18.18 23.39 7.50
CA GLN A 185 17.71 22.60 8.65
C GLN A 185 17.62 21.11 8.29
N MET A 186 17.17 20.78 7.08
CA MET A 186 17.02 19.41 6.62
C MET A 186 18.36 18.70 6.40
N GLU A 187 19.37 19.39 5.86
CA GLU A 187 20.74 18.88 5.77
C GLU A 187 21.30 18.55 7.16
N VAL A 188 21.04 19.41 8.16
CA VAL A 188 21.36 19.15 9.57
C VAL A 188 20.56 17.96 10.13
N SER A 189 19.27 17.83 9.81
CA SER A 189 18.44 16.68 10.23
C SER A 189 18.97 15.34 9.68
N ARG A 190 19.42 15.29 8.42
CA ARG A 190 20.04 14.08 7.83
C ARG A 190 21.30 13.66 8.57
N LEU A 191 22.14 14.61 8.98
CA LEU A 191 23.33 14.33 9.79
C LEU A 191 22.97 13.80 11.18
N VAL A 192 21.89 14.30 11.78
CA VAL A 192 21.36 13.79 13.05
C VAL A 192 20.86 12.35 12.90
N VAL A 193 20.04 12.05 11.88
CA VAL A 193 19.57 10.68 11.58
C VAL A 193 20.76 9.73 11.37
N ARG A 194 21.66 10.05 10.43
CA ARG A 194 22.83 9.21 10.13
C ARG A 194 23.76 9.04 11.34
N GLY A 195 23.89 10.05 12.20
CA GLY A 195 24.69 9.97 13.42
C GLY A 195 24.09 9.02 14.47
N LEU A 196 22.75 8.99 14.58
CA LEU A 196 22.02 8.12 15.51
C LEU A 196 21.88 6.68 14.97
N GLU A 197 21.79 6.49 13.65
CA GLU A 197 21.75 5.17 12.99
C GLU A 197 23.15 4.57 12.74
N ALA A 198 24.24 5.27 13.07
CA ALA A 198 25.60 4.83 12.78
C ALA A 198 26.03 3.55 13.53
N ALA A 199 26.70 2.64 12.82
CA ALA A 199 27.28 1.42 13.38
C ALA A 199 28.77 1.29 12.99
N PRO A 200 29.72 1.30 13.96
CA PRO A 200 29.54 1.58 15.38
C PRO A 200 29.13 3.04 15.64
N GLY A 201 28.26 3.25 16.63
CA GLY A 201 27.74 4.57 16.99
C GLY A 201 28.70 5.40 17.85
N CYS A 202 28.51 6.72 17.87
CA CYS A 202 29.31 7.62 18.69
C CYS A 202 28.86 7.60 20.16
N SER A 203 29.74 7.19 21.08
CA SER A 203 29.45 7.09 22.52
C SER A 203 28.90 8.38 23.13
N GLY A 204 29.53 9.53 22.87
CA GLY A 204 29.06 10.82 23.38
C GLY A 204 27.77 11.33 22.73
N LEU A 205 27.41 10.83 21.54
CA LEU A 205 26.10 11.10 20.94
C LEU A 205 25.01 10.25 21.61
N ASN A 206 25.33 8.98 21.91
CA ASN A 206 24.46 8.07 22.66
C ASN A 206 24.24 8.58 24.11
N GLU A 207 25.30 9.07 24.76
CA GLU A 207 25.20 9.77 26.05
C GLU A 207 24.31 11.02 25.95
N THR A 208 24.46 11.81 24.89
CA THR A 208 23.57 12.95 24.62
C THR A 208 22.11 12.51 24.44
N ALA A 209 21.87 11.33 23.85
CA ALA A 209 20.56 10.74 23.61
C ALA A 209 19.96 10.00 24.81
N SER A 210 20.74 9.69 25.85
CA SER A 210 20.28 8.96 27.06
C SER A 210 19.08 9.58 27.79
N THR A 211 18.84 10.87 27.58
CA THR A 211 17.74 11.66 28.16
C THR A 211 16.65 12.01 27.13
N TRP A 212 16.66 11.37 25.97
CA TRP A 212 15.72 11.60 24.88
C TRP A 212 14.55 10.61 24.94
N ASP A 213 13.34 11.14 24.81
CA ASP A 213 12.06 10.43 24.70
C ASP A 213 11.84 9.71 23.35
N GLY A 214 12.87 9.67 22.48
CA GLY A 214 12.78 9.14 21.12
C GLY A 214 11.97 9.99 20.15
N THR A 215 11.39 11.12 20.57
CA THR A 215 10.53 11.97 19.74
C THR A 215 11.35 13.04 19.02
N PRO A 216 11.44 13.03 17.66
CA PRO A 216 12.17 14.05 16.91
C PRO A 216 11.62 15.46 17.19
N SER A 217 12.50 16.40 17.54
CA SER A 217 12.08 17.78 17.82
C SER A 217 13.13 18.82 17.43
N PRO A 218 12.74 20.10 17.20
CA PRO A 218 13.67 21.18 16.92
C PRO A 218 14.68 21.48 18.05
N LEU A 219 14.37 21.07 19.29
CA LEU A 219 15.30 21.17 20.42
C LEU A 219 16.36 20.07 20.35
N TRP A 220 15.92 18.83 20.16
CA TRP A 220 16.81 17.67 20.03
C TRP A 220 17.67 17.75 18.77
N ARG A 221 17.11 18.19 17.63
CA ARG A 221 17.84 18.54 16.40
C ARG A 221 19.03 19.45 16.69
N LYS A 222 18.82 20.53 17.47
CA LYS A 222 19.88 21.49 17.85
C LYS A 222 20.89 20.90 18.84
N ARG A 223 20.47 20.02 19.76
CA ARG A 223 21.35 19.34 20.74
C ARG A 223 22.30 18.36 20.03
N PHE A 224 21.77 17.45 19.21
CA PHE A 224 22.56 16.51 18.42
C PHE A 224 23.43 17.21 17.37
N ALA A 225 22.92 18.22 16.67
CA ALA A 225 23.71 19.04 15.73
C ALA A 225 24.76 19.95 16.41
N ARG A 226 24.76 20.10 17.74
CA ARG A 226 25.88 20.68 18.49
C ARG A 226 26.97 19.61 18.71
N HIS A 227 26.59 18.42 19.15
CA HIS A 227 27.52 17.29 19.34
C HIS A 227 28.24 16.95 18.03
N ILE A 228 27.49 16.71 16.94
CA ILE A 228 28.04 16.27 15.64
C ILE A 228 29.09 17.24 15.08
N ARG A 229 28.94 18.55 15.29
CA ARG A 229 29.91 19.57 14.84
C ARG A 229 31.14 19.71 15.74
N GLY A 230 31.08 19.22 16.98
CA GLY A 230 32.19 19.29 17.95
C GLY A 230 32.91 17.97 18.21
N CYS A 231 32.38 16.84 17.69
CA CYS A 231 32.90 15.51 17.99
C CYS A 231 33.76 14.95 16.85
N PRO A 232 35.05 14.64 17.08
CA PRO A 232 35.93 14.04 16.07
C PRO A 232 35.42 12.71 15.48
N VAL A 233 34.65 11.93 16.27
CA VAL A 233 34.06 10.66 15.80
C VAL A 233 32.87 10.88 14.86
N CYS A 234 32.15 12.00 15.01
CA CYS A 234 31.07 12.41 14.10
C CYS A 234 31.59 13.17 12.86
N ALA A 235 32.88 13.51 12.81
CA ALA A 235 33.46 14.29 11.73
C ALA A 235 33.50 13.47 10.43
N GLY A 236 32.81 13.95 9.40
CA GLY A 236 32.70 13.25 8.12
C GLY A 236 31.40 12.47 7.92
N LEU A 237 30.40 12.57 8.81
CA LEU A 237 29.03 12.07 8.56
C LEU A 237 28.40 12.70 7.30
N ASP A 238 28.87 13.88 6.89
CA ASP A 238 28.51 14.59 5.67
C ASP A 238 29.13 14.00 4.39
N ARG A 239 30.19 13.19 4.52
CA ARG A 239 30.89 12.63 3.37
C ARG A 239 29.95 11.72 2.56
N LYS A 240 30.11 11.78 1.23
CA LYS A 240 29.30 11.07 0.25
C LYS A 240 27.80 11.43 0.26
N LEU A 241 27.32 12.42 1.04
CA LEU A 241 25.92 12.87 0.94
C LEU A 241 25.62 13.43 -0.46
N VAL A 242 24.64 12.85 -1.13
CA VAL A 242 24.06 13.41 -2.36
C VAL A 242 23.22 14.62 -1.97
N PRO A 243 23.38 15.78 -2.64
CA PRO A 243 22.56 16.97 -2.38
C PRO A 243 21.07 16.68 -2.56
N MET A 244 20.24 17.16 -1.63
CA MET A 244 18.83 16.74 -1.55
C MET A 244 18.07 16.91 -2.87
N GLY A 245 18.22 18.04 -3.56
CA GLY A 245 17.54 18.28 -4.84
C GLY A 245 17.80 17.20 -5.91
N ARG A 246 18.96 16.50 -5.86
CA ARG A 246 19.28 15.37 -6.76
C ARG A 246 18.72 14.02 -6.29
N LEU A 247 18.43 13.87 -4.99
CA LEU A 247 17.73 12.68 -4.47
C LEU A 247 16.23 12.73 -4.79
N LEU A 248 15.67 13.95 -4.88
CA LEU A 248 14.25 14.22 -5.08
C LEU A 248 13.85 14.52 -6.55
N SER A 249 14.81 14.89 -7.40
CA SER A 249 14.55 15.15 -8.82
C SER A 249 14.09 13.88 -9.56
N GLY A 250 12.98 13.95 -10.27
CA GLY A 250 12.44 12.84 -11.09
C GLY A 250 11.54 11.86 -10.32
N LEU A 251 11.20 12.13 -9.05
CA LEU A 251 10.19 11.36 -8.33
C LEU A 251 8.78 11.82 -8.76
N PRO A 252 7.88 10.92 -9.20
CA PRO A 252 6.52 11.29 -9.59
C PRO A 252 5.68 11.72 -8.38
N LEU A 253 4.58 12.43 -8.67
CA LEU A 253 3.48 12.58 -7.71
C LEU A 253 2.93 11.19 -7.33
N LEU A 254 2.50 11.01 -6.08
CA LEU A 254 1.82 9.78 -5.69
C LEU A 254 0.46 9.69 -6.39
N ALA A 255 0.15 8.50 -6.90
CA ALA A 255 -1.14 8.18 -7.50
C ALA A 255 -2.28 8.31 -6.48
N LEU A 256 -3.46 8.66 -6.99
CA LEU A 256 -4.66 8.85 -6.18
C LEU A 256 -5.20 7.51 -5.63
N PRO A 257 -5.68 7.47 -4.39
CA PRO A 257 -6.54 6.40 -3.89
C PRO A 257 -7.83 6.26 -4.69
N THR A 258 -8.40 5.05 -4.74
CA THR A 258 -9.69 4.78 -5.39
C THR A 258 -10.90 5.34 -4.65
N SER A 259 -10.74 5.80 -3.40
CA SER A 259 -11.68 6.67 -2.68
C SER A 259 -11.80 8.05 -3.31
N LEU A 260 -10.74 8.54 -3.96
CA LEU A 260 -10.64 9.85 -4.61
C LEU A 260 -10.72 9.73 -6.13
N ASP A 261 -11.76 9.06 -6.61
CA ASP A 261 -12.19 9.11 -8.02
C ASP A 261 -12.75 10.52 -8.34
N PRO A 262 -12.20 11.25 -9.33
CA PRO A 262 -12.70 12.57 -9.74
C PRO A 262 -14.20 12.61 -9.99
N ALA A 263 -14.79 11.57 -10.59
CA ALA A 263 -16.21 11.51 -10.92
C ALA A 263 -17.08 11.37 -9.65
N ARG A 264 -16.64 10.58 -8.66
CA ARG A 264 -17.32 10.44 -7.36
C ARG A 264 -17.23 11.71 -6.53
N VAL A 265 -16.04 12.32 -6.46
CA VAL A 265 -15.84 13.60 -5.77
C VAL A 265 -16.74 14.67 -6.41
N LEU A 266 -16.78 14.76 -7.74
CA LEU A 266 -17.66 15.69 -8.43
C LEU A 266 -19.15 15.38 -8.21
N ALA A 267 -19.57 14.11 -8.20
CA ALA A 267 -20.97 13.75 -7.93
C ALA A 267 -21.42 14.22 -6.53
N ALA A 268 -20.56 14.07 -5.53
CA ALA A 268 -20.79 14.61 -4.18
C ALA A 268 -20.78 16.16 -4.14
N VAL A 269 -19.94 16.82 -4.95
CA VAL A 269 -19.85 18.28 -5.06
C VAL A 269 -21.06 18.90 -5.77
N THR A 270 -21.57 18.24 -6.81
CA THR A 270 -22.60 18.78 -7.72
C THR A 270 -24.04 18.36 -7.37
N GLY A 271 -24.22 17.44 -6.41
CA GLY A 271 -25.52 17.04 -5.88
C GLY A 271 -26.43 16.28 -6.87
N SER A 272 -25.94 15.92 -8.06
CA SER A 272 -26.72 15.28 -9.11
C SER A 272 -26.85 13.76 -8.91
N GLY A 273 -27.43 13.36 -7.78
CA GLY A 273 -27.73 11.96 -7.43
C GLY A 273 -29.14 11.54 -7.81
N THR A 274 -29.36 11.20 -9.08
CA THR A 274 -30.62 10.56 -9.52
C THR A 274 -30.44 9.04 -9.56
N PRO A 275 -31.15 8.25 -8.75
CA PRO A 275 -31.14 6.80 -8.90
C PRO A 275 -31.92 6.41 -10.18
N PRO A 276 -31.51 5.35 -10.91
CA PRO A 276 -32.32 4.81 -12.00
C PRO A 276 -33.63 4.23 -11.45
N SER A 277 -34.74 4.52 -12.13
CA SER A 277 -36.06 4.00 -11.78
C SER A 277 -36.32 2.65 -12.43
N ASP A 278 -36.94 1.72 -11.70
CA ASP A 278 -37.55 0.52 -12.27
C ASP A 278 -38.87 0.18 -11.55
N LEU A 279 -39.75 -0.60 -12.19
CA LEU A 279 -41.21 -0.59 -11.90
C LEU A 279 -41.82 -1.97 -11.59
N GLY A 280 -42.58 -2.04 -10.48
CA GLY A 280 -43.47 -3.16 -10.13
C GLY A 280 -42.79 -4.33 -9.39
N THR A 281 -43.51 -5.21 -8.66
CA THR A 281 -44.97 -5.41 -8.57
C THR A 281 -45.41 -5.85 -7.15
N HIS A 282 -46.70 -5.68 -6.84
CA HIS A 282 -47.36 -5.83 -5.53
C HIS A 282 -47.08 -7.09 -4.69
N HIS A 283 -46.92 -6.90 -3.37
CA HIS A 283 -47.89 -7.24 -2.31
C HIS A 283 -47.45 -6.53 -1.00
N GLY A 284 -48.31 -6.11 -0.05
CA GLY A 284 -49.76 -6.05 -0.07
C GLY A 284 -50.41 -6.53 1.24
N LEU A 285 -50.54 -5.66 2.26
CA LEU A 285 -51.54 -5.79 3.34
C LEU A 285 -51.77 -4.44 4.06
N SER A 286 -52.96 -4.26 4.64
CA SER A 286 -53.44 -2.97 5.17
C SER A 286 -53.50 -2.92 6.69
N SER A 287 -53.35 -1.72 7.28
CA SER A 287 -54.12 -1.31 8.46
C SER A 287 -54.39 0.21 8.42
N ASN A 288 -55.58 0.59 8.89
CA ASN A 288 -56.24 1.86 8.57
C ASN A 288 -56.17 2.87 9.76
N THR A 289 -56.71 4.08 9.56
CA THR A 289 -56.98 5.15 10.56
C THR A 289 -55.77 5.97 11.06
N GLY A 290 -55.92 7.26 11.41
CA GLY A 290 -57.07 8.16 11.17
C GLY A 290 -57.12 9.40 12.09
N GLY A 291 -57.36 10.58 11.50
CA GLY A 291 -57.54 11.88 12.20
C GLY A 291 -56.21 12.56 12.60
N SER A 292 -55.91 13.85 12.38
CA SER A 292 -56.66 15.11 12.14
C SER A 292 -57.07 15.93 13.39
N SER A 293 -56.21 16.87 13.80
CA SER A 293 -56.61 18.21 14.24
C SER A 293 -55.39 19.14 14.37
N GLU A 294 -55.58 20.42 14.01
CA GLU A 294 -54.54 21.48 14.06
C GLU A 294 -54.91 22.53 15.15
N PRO A 295 -54.39 23.78 15.20
CA PRO A 295 -53.44 24.22 16.23
C PRO A 295 -53.98 25.26 17.24
N ALA A 296 -53.13 25.66 18.19
CA ALA A 296 -53.32 26.87 19.01
C ALA A 296 -52.01 27.67 19.21
N ARG A 297 -52.12 29.00 19.39
CA ARG A 297 -51.01 29.97 19.47
C ARG A 297 -50.92 30.65 20.85
N ALA A 298 -49.70 30.92 21.34
CA ALA A 298 -49.28 32.11 22.10
C ALA A 298 -47.72 32.02 22.27
N ALA A 299 -46.86 33.03 22.06
CA ALA A 299 -46.84 34.44 22.49
C ALA A 299 -46.72 34.61 24.02
N GLY A 300 -45.73 35.33 24.58
CA GLY A 300 -44.51 35.90 23.99
C GLY A 300 -43.86 36.99 24.87
N VAL A 301 -42.61 37.36 24.55
CA VAL A 301 -41.87 38.56 25.05
C VAL A 301 -41.46 38.56 26.54
N GLY A 302 -40.21 38.96 26.83
CA GLY A 302 -39.71 39.11 28.22
C GLY A 302 -38.20 39.32 28.36
N ARG A 303 -37.62 40.38 27.78
CA ARG A 303 -36.18 40.70 27.94
C ARG A 303 -35.91 41.41 29.28
N SER A 304 -34.79 41.08 29.93
CA SER A 304 -33.92 42.08 30.58
C SER A 304 -32.50 41.55 30.84
N HIS A 305 -31.57 42.49 31.05
CA HIS A 305 -30.15 42.25 31.36
C HIS A 305 -29.99 42.01 32.88
N ARG A 306 -28.85 41.58 33.46
CA ARG A 306 -27.47 42.11 33.30
C ARG A 306 -26.45 41.12 33.90
N ALA A 307 -25.16 41.43 33.74
CA ALA A 307 -24.07 40.49 33.98
C ALA A 307 -23.39 40.60 35.37
N ASN A 308 -22.59 39.56 35.68
CA ASN A 308 -21.16 39.63 36.08
C ASN A 308 -20.77 39.11 37.49
N ARG A 309 -19.60 38.44 37.56
CA ARG A 309 -18.68 38.30 38.73
C ARG A 309 -19.28 37.90 40.11
N ARG A 310 -19.05 36.69 40.64
CA ARG A 310 -17.75 36.27 41.25
C ARG A 310 -17.72 34.78 41.64
N ARG A 311 -16.50 34.23 41.72
CA ARG A 311 -16.12 33.03 42.52
C ARG A 311 -15.53 33.53 43.87
N PRO A 312 -15.55 32.76 44.99
CA PRO A 312 -14.49 31.76 45.17
C PRO A 312 -14.78 30.51 46.05
N ALA A 313 -13.91 29.51 45.86
CA ALA A 313 -13.30 28.63 46.88
C ALA A 313 -14.06 27.50 47.62
N ARG A 314 -13.27 26.41 47.77
CA ARG A 314 -13.24 25.33 48.78
C ARG A 314 -14.22 24.13 48.72
N ARG A 315 -13.56 22.96 48.71
CA ARG A 315 -13.95 21.58 49.05
C ARG A 315 -14.25 21.45 50.59
N PRO A 316 -14.74 20.31 51.15
CA PRO A 316 -14.67 18.95 50.60
C PRO A 316 -15.83 17.95 50.83
N ASP A 317 -15.65 16.80 50.17
CA ASP A 317 -15.81 15.41 50.67
C ASP A 317 -17.06 14.54 50.40
N ARG A 318 -16.76 13.23 50.34
CA ARG A 318 -17.57 12.00 50.53
C ARG A 318 -18.80 11.68 49.65
N ARG A 319 -18.56 10.66 48.81
CA ARG A 319 -19.42 9.50 48.48
C ARG A 319 -20.88 9.52 48.97
N ALA A 320 -21.81 9.40 48.01
CA ALA A 320 -22.96 8.50 48.13
C ALA A 320 -23.27 7.87 46.75
N THR A 321 -23.33 6.54 46.67
CA THR A 321 -23.72 5.81 45.46
C THR A 321 -25.23 5.73 45.33
N ARG A 322 -25.80 6.09 44.18
CA ARG A 322 -27.18 5.72 43.84
C ARG A 322 -27.37 5.54 42.33
N THR A 323 -27.45 4.29 41.90
CA THR A 323 -27.84 3.88 40.55
C THR A 323 -29.34 4.06 40.36
N ILE A 324 -29.75 4.68 39.25
CA ILE A 324 -31.12 4.68 38.73
C ILE A 324 -31.01 4.52 37.20
N PRO A 325 -31.71 3.55 36.57
CA PRO A 325 -31.62 3.33 35.14
C PRO A 325 -32.40 4.38 34.34
N LYS A 326 -31.99 4.61 33.09
CA LYS A 326 -32.82 5.22 32.04
C LYS A 326 -32.65 4.45 30.73
N PRO A 327 -33.71 4.30 29.93
CA PRO A 327 -33.64 3.54 28.68
C PRO A 327 -32.89 4.33 27.60
N VAL A 328 -32.18 3.61 26.73
CA VAL A 328 -31.67 4.14 25.46
C VAL A 328 -32.62 3.68 24.37
N LEU A 329 -33.30 4.62 23.72
CA LEU A 329 -34.04 4.34 22.49
C LEU A 329 -33.03 4.28 21.33
N GLY A 330 -33.09 3.21 20.53
CA GLY A 330 -32.07 2.92 19.52
C GLY A 330 -32.31 3.55 18.14
N GLY A 331 -31.31 3.43 17.28
CA GLY A 331 -31.36 3.78 15.86
C GLY A 331 -29.95 3.88 15.26
N ALA A 332 -29.62 3.30 14.12
CA ALA A 332 -30.34 2.25 13.39
C ALA A 332 -29.31 1.38 12.62
N ALA A 333 -29.59 0.09 12.46
CA ALA A 333 -28.79 -0.76 11.58
C ALA A 333 -29.35 -0.70 10.15
N VAL A 334 -28.48 -0.65 9.15
CA VAL A 334 -28.83 -0.78 7.73
C VAL A 334 -28.08 -1.97 7.16
N SER A 335 -28.81 -3.03 6.82
CA SER A 335 -28.26 -4.27 6.27
C SER A 335 -27.85 -4.10 4.81
N LEU A 336 -26.61 -4.45 4.46
CA LEU A 336 -26.19 -4.60 3.07
C LEU A 336 -26.69 -5.94 2.52
N VAL A 337 -27.67 -5.89 1.61
CA VAL A 337 -28.02 -7.01 0.73
C VAL A 337 -27.22 -6.85 -0.56
N ALA A 338 -26.42 -7.85 -0.91
CA ALA A 338 -25.64 -7.86 -2.15
C ALA A 338 -26.34 -8.69 -3.23
N VAL A 339 -26.49 -8.11 -4.43
CA VAL A 339 -26.82 -8.81 -5.68
C VAL A 339 -25.95 -8.21 -6.78
N ALA A 340 -25.48 -9.03 -7.73
CA ALA A 340 -24.55 -8.63 -8.79
C ALA A 340 -24.80 -9.42 -10.09
N VAL A 341 -24.19 -8.94 -11.20
CA VAL A 341 -24.17 -9.54 -12.56
C VAL A 341 -25.58 -9.61 -13.22
N VAL A 342 -25.83 -9.41 -14.53
CA VAL A 342 -25.07 -9.63 -15.79
C VAL A 342 -25.44 -8.58 -16.86
N VAL A 343 -24.56 -8.36 -17.85
CA VAL A 343 -24.83 -7.61 -19.11
C VAL A 343 -24.93 -8.59 -20.29
N ALA A 344 -25.96 -8.49 -21.16
CA ALA A 344 -25.86 -8.75 -22.63
C ALA A 344 -27.20 -8.66 -23.40
N ALA A 345 -27.41 -7.58 -24.16
CA ALA A 345 -28.11 -7.50 -25.46
C ALA A 345 -27.87 -6.08 -26.03
N HIS A 346 -27.75 -5.80 -27.33
CA HIS A 346 -28.05 -6.57 -28.54
C HIS A 346 -26.87 -6.57 -29.55
N LEU A 347 -27.00 -7.37 -30.62
CA LEU A 347 -26.09 -7.41 -31.79
C LEU A 347 -26.91 -7.30 -33.10
N THR A 348 -26.19 -7.30 -34.23
CA THR A 348 -26.66 -7.47 -35.63
C THR A 348 -27.05 -6.14 -36.36
N PRO A 349 -27.03 -6.06 -37.72
CA PRO A 349 -25.81 -5.56 -38.39
C PRO A 349 -25.99 -4.68 -39.67
N GLY A 350 -24.86 -4.13 -40.18
CA GLY A 350 -24.72 -3.58 -41.55
C GLY A 350 -24.69 -2.05 -41.67
N SER A 351 -24.18 -1.43 -42.75
CA SER A 351 -23.34 -1.96 -43.86
C SER A 351 -22.63 -0.81 -44.63
N SER A 352 -21.62 -1.16 -45.45
CA SER A 352 -21.07 -0.39 -46.60
C SER A 352 -20.41 1.00 -46.41
N ALA A 353 -19.06 1.03 -46.45
CA ALA A 353 -18.12 1.77 -47.34
C ALA A 353 -18.51 3.10 -48.06
N PRO A 354 -17.56 3.99 -48.50
CA PRO A 354 -16.13 3.69 -48.79
C PRO A 354 -15.04 4.73 -48.41
N ALA A 355 -13.80 4.24 -48.56
CA ALA A 355 -12.45 4.83 -48.49
C ALA A 355 -12.20 6.34 -48.76
N ALA A 356 -11.20 6.87 -48.04
CA ALA A 356 -10.24 7.87 -48.51
C ALA A 356 -8.80 7.36 -48.28
N LYS A 357 -7.82 7.75 -49.12
CA LYS A 357 -6.43 7.27 -49.07
C LYS A 357 -5.46 8.41 -48.72
N THR A 358 -4.52 8.17 -47.81
CA THR A 358 -3.32 9.01 -47.63
C THR A 358 -2.10 8.12 -47.49
N THR A 359 -1.13 8.29 -48.40
CA THR A 359 0.11 7.51 -48.46
C THR A 359 1.28 8.33 -47.91
N LEU A 360 2.21 7.71 -47.18
CA LEU A 360 3.53 8.28 -46.87
C LEU A 360 4.64 7.26 -47.19
N PRO A 361 5.85 7.71 -47.61
CA PRO A 361 6.86 6.86 -48.23
C PRO A 361 7.79 6.16 -47.23
N ALA A 362 8.43 5.07 -47.68
CA ALA A 362 9.50 4.38 -46.96
C ALA A 362 10.90 4.89 -47.37
N PRO A 363 11.90 4.83 -46.48
CA PRO A 363 13.29 5.15 -46.80
C PRO A 363 13.99 4.01 -47.59
N PRO A 364 15.03 4.31 -48.40
CA PRO A 364 15.68 3.34 -49.27
C PRO A 364 16.79 2.51 -48.60
N THR A 365 17.09 1.35 -49.19
CA THR A 365 18.23 0.48 -48.84
C THR A 365 19.13 0.28 -50.08
N PRO A 366 20.46 0.49 -50.00
CA PRO A 366 21.40 0.17 -51.09
C PRO A 366 21.82 -1.30 -51.12
N ALA A 367 22.42 -1.73 -52.24
CA ALA A 367 22.46 -3.13 -52.68
C ALA A 367 23.69 -3.97 -52.25
N VAL A 368 23.67 -5.24 -52.68
CA VAL A 368 24.66 -6.31 -52.41
C VAL A 368 25.72 -6.42 -53.52
N THR A 369 26.93 -6.86 -53.16
CA THR A 369 27.93 -7.47 -54.07
C THR A 369 28.42 -8.80 -53.46
N ALA A 370 28.83 -9.78 -54.25
CA ALA A 370 28.79 -11.20 -53.85
C ALA A 370 30.06 -12.05 -54.12
N SER A 371 30.18 -13.14 -53.35
CA SER A 371 30.92 -14.40 -53.66
C SER A 371 32.47 -14.34 -53.73
N PRO A 372 33.20 -15.49 -53.72
CA PRO A 372 32.76 -16.90 -53.79
C PRO A 372 33.22 -17.83 -52.64
N SER A 373 32.93 -19.13 -52.76
CA SER A 373 33.40 -20.25 -51.91
C SER A 373 34.38 -21.17 -52.67
N PRO A 374 35.18 -22.04 -52.02
CA PRO A 374 34.91 -23.49 -52.19
C PRO A 374 35.36 -24.49 -51.07
N SER A 375 34.64 -25.62 -50.99
CA SER A 375 35.13 -27.03 -50.84
C SER A 375 35.64 -27.70 -49.53
N ARG A 376 34.85 -28.75 -49.12
CA ARG A 376 35.21 -30.19 -48.88
C ARG A 376 35.67 -30.77 -47.51
N SER A 377 35.39 -32.10 -47.37
CA SER A 377 35.88 -33.11 -46.37
C SER A 377 35.23 -33.04 -44.95
N VAL A 378 34.67 -34.06 -44.27
CA VAL A 378 34.65 -35.57 -44.30
C VAL A 378 36.02 -36.20 -43.95
N VAL A 379 36.28 -37.10 -42.97
CA VAL A 379 35.75 -38.43 -42.52
C VAL A 379 36.16 -38.63 -41.02
N ARG A 380 35.34 -39.05 -40.02
CA ARG A 380 34.84 -40.39 -39.52
C ARG A 380 35.89 -41.38 -38.92
N SER A 381 35.45 -42.18 -37.92
CA SER A 381 36.06 -43.39 -37.30
C SER A 381 36.99 -43.15 -36.07
N ALA A 382 37.18 -44.08 -35.11
CA ALA A 382 36.81 -45.52 -35.02
C ALA A 382 36.38 -45.97 -33.60
N SER A 383 36.10 -47.28 -33.42
CA SER A 383 35.78 -47.99 -32.16
C SER A 383 36.75 -49.19 -31.98
N PRO A 384 36.83 -49.89 -30.83
CA PRO A 384 35.98 -51.09 -30.62
C PRO A 384 35.53 -51.36 -29.15
N SER A 385 34.87 -52.51 -28.93
CA SER A 385 34.14 -52.90 -27.71
C SER A 385 34.77 -54.05 -26.91
N THR A 386 34.26 -54.31 -25.69
CA THR A 386 33.72 -55.63 -25.27
C THR A 386 32.80 -55.50 -24.04
N SER A 387 31.84 -56.43 -23.87
CA SER A 387 30.86 -56.50 -22.75
C SER A 387 31.08 -57.75 -21.87
N PRO A 388 30.39 -57.91 -20.73
CA PRO A 388 29.09 -58.65 -20.69
C PRO A 388 27.93 -57.86 -20.03
N THR A 389 26.66 -57.97 -20.45
CA THR A 389 25.62 -58.98 -20.06
C THR A 389 25.15 -58.80 -18.61
N ARG A 390 23.87 -58.60 -18.22
CA ARG A 390 22.51 -59.04 -18.68
C ARG A 390 21.44 -58.03 -18.13
N THR A 391 20.09 -58.03 -18.26
CA THR A 391 19.00 -58.92 -18.77
C THR A 391 17.73 -58.07 -19.07
N ALA A 392 16.86 -58.48 -20.01
CA ALA A 392 15.41 -58.11 -20.16
C ALA A 392 15.04 -56.62 -20.43
N ALA A 393 13.90 -56.26 -21.05
CA ALA A 393 12.82 -56.99 -21.74
C ALA A 393 12.18 -56.12 -22.87
N SER A 394 11.17 -56.63 -23.59
CA SER A 394 10.75 -56.15 -24.93
C SER A 394 9.55 -55.18 -25.02
N THR A 395 9.56 -54.45 -26.14
CA THR A 395 8.55 -53.54 -26.75
C THR A 395 7.07 -53.94 -26.73
N SER A 396 6.20 -52.92 -26.63
CA SER A 396 4.99 -52.78 -27.48
C SER A 396 4.56 -51.30 -27.60
N LYS A 397 3.76 -50.95 -28.63
CA LYS A 397 3.31 -49.58 -28.97
C LYS A 397 1.76 -49.45 -28.78
N PRO A 398 1.10 -48.31 -29.08
CA PRO A 398 0.43 -47.50 -28.05
C PRO A 398 -1.11 -47.56 -28.08
N THR A 399 -1.74 -47.28 -26.94
CA THR A 399 -3.19 -47.00 -26.87
C THR A 399 -3.46 -45.69 -26.13
N ARG A 400 -4.47 -44.94 -26.60
CA ARG A 400 -4.80 -43.57 -26.16
C ARG A 400 -5.81 -43.58 -25.02
N THR A 401 -5.36 -43.23 -23.81
CA THR A 401 -6.24 -42.98 -22.64
C THR A 401 -5.97 -41.58 -22.10
N ALA A 402 -7.02 -40.84 -21.75
CA ALA A 402 -6.89 -39.52 -21.15
C ALA A 402 -6.48 -39.64 -19.68
N GLY A 403 -5.18 -39.57 -19.40
CA GLY A 403 -4.66 -39.55 -18.04
C GLY A 403 -4.92 -38.21 -17.36
N ALA A 404 -5.83 -38.18 -16.39
CA ALA A 404 -5.86 -37.09 -15.41
C ALA A 404 -4.50 -37.02 -14.71
N ALA A 405 -3.97 -35.81 -14.49
CA ALA A 405 -2.67 -35.64 -13.85
C ALA A 405 -2.72 -36.16 -12.41
N ALA A 406 -1.98 -37.24 -12.13
CA ALA A 406 -1.87 -37.78 -10.78
C ALA A 406 -1.28 -36.70 -9.85
N PRO A 407 -1.91 -36.42 -8.69
CA PRO A 407 -1.40 -35.40 -7.79
C PRO A 407 -0.04 -35.81 -7.24
N VAL A 408 0.96 -34.94 -7.40
CA VAL A 408 2.29 -35.14 -6.82
C VAL A 408 2.17 -35.04 -5.30
N GLN A 409 2.13 -36.19 -4.63
CA GLN A 409 2.15 -36.29 -3.18
C GLN A 409 3.55 -35.93 -2.66
N VAL A 410 3.64 -34.82 -1.93
CA VAL A 410 4.86 -34.38 -1.22
C VAL A 410 4.75 -34.83 0.24
N ALA A 411 5.86 -35.24 0.84
CA ALA A 411 5.86 -35.95 2.13
C ALA A 411 5.28 -35.13 3.30
N SER A 412 4.54 -35.82 4.16
CA SER A 412 3.72 -35.24 5.25
C SER A 412 4.51 -34.85 6.49
N SER A 413 5.27 -33.75 6.38
CA SER A 413 5.57 -32.79 7.47
C SER A 413 6.14 -31.45 6.95
N ALA A 414 6.36 -31.30 5.64
CA ALA A 414 7.01 -30.13 5.06
C ALA A 414 6.10 -28.91 4.81
N LYS A 415 4.98 -28.77 5.53
CA LYS A 415 4.03 -27.66 5.29
C LYS A 415 4.54 -26.32 5.83
N LYS A 416 5.09 -26.35 7.05
CA LYS A 416 5.45 -25.16 7.84
C LYS A 416 6.59 -24.37 7.21
N GLY A 417 6.33 -23.12 6.84
CA GLY A 417 7.29 -22.15 6.32
C GLY A 417 7.13 -20.75 6.91
N VAL A 418 7.87 -19.77 6.38
CA VAL A 418 7.87 -18.39 6.91
C VAL A 418 8.28 -17.36 5.85
N GLY A 419 7.68 -16.16 5.89
CA GLY A 419 8.11 -15.00 5.11
C GLY A 419 9.33 -14.31 5.76
N VAL A 420 10.39 -14.06 4.98
CA VAL A 420 11.69 -13.59 5.50
C VAL A 420 12.14 -12.29 4.81
N TRP A 421 12.18 -11.20 5.58
CA TRP A 421 12.91 -9.99 5.22
C TRP A 421 14.33 -10.01 5.79
N SER A 422 15.22 -9.19 5.23
CA SER A 422 16.59 -9.06 5.72
C SER A 422 16.63 -8.30 7.07
N PHE A 423 17.19 -8.92 8.11
CA PHE A 423 17.52 -8.29 9.39
C PHE A 423 18.78 -8.93 10.00
N ASN A 424 19.36 -8.31 11.04
CA ASN A 424 20.56 -8.86 11.67
C ASN A 424 20.26 -10.20 12.34
N GLY A 425 21.03 -11.23 11.98
CA GLY A 425 20.83 -12.59 12.45
C GLY A 425 19.69 -13.37 11.76
N ALA A 426 19.15 -12.90 10.64
CA ALA A 426 18.05 -13.58 9.92
C ALA A 426 18.36 -15.04 9.54
N SER A 427 19.63 -15.36 9.22
CA SER A 427 20.05 -16.75 8.93
C SER A 427 19.94 -17.66 10.16
N GLN A 428 20.33 -17.15 11.33
CA GLN A 428 20.24 -17.85 12.62
C GLN A 428 18.79 -17.98 13.08
N ALA A 429 17.97 -16.93 12.89
CA ALA A 429 16.54 -16.97 13.13
C ALA A 429 15.84 -18.03 12.25
N LEU A 430 16.16 -18.08 10.95
CA LEU A 430 15.57 -19.04 10.02
C LEU A 430 15.94 -20.47 10.42
N ALA A 431 17.22 -20.74 10.71
CA ALA A 431 17.67 -22.04 11.21
C ALA A 431 16.99 -22.43 12.54
N ALA A 432 16.81 -21.48 13.46
CA ALA A 432 16.16 -21.71 14.75
C ALA A 432 14.62 -21.82 14.66
N SER A 433 13.99 -21.38 13.56
CA SER A 433 12.52 -21.34 13.42
C SER A 433 11.86 -22.71 13.25
N GLY A 434 12.61 -23.72 12.78
CA GLY A 434 12.05 -25.00 12.36
C GLY A 434 11.19 -24.93 11.09
N ALA A 435 11.29 -23.85 10.30
CA ALA A 435 10.65 -23.75 8.99
C ALA A 435 11.31 -24.70 7.97
N SER A 436 10.48 -25.41 7.19
CA SER A 436 10.89 -26.32 6.12
C SER A 436 11.01 -25.64 4.74
N TRP A 437 10.46 -24.43 4.60
CA TRP A 437 10.63 -23.58 3.44
C TRP A 437 10.47 -22.10 3.80
N TYR A 438 10.95 -21.20 2.94
CA TYR A 438 10.80 -19.77 3.10
C TYR A 438 10.83 -19.02 1.77
N TYR A 439 10.35 -17.78 1.78
CA TYR A 439 10.44 -16.86 0.64
C TYR A 439 10.72 -15.42 1.12
N THR A 440 11.07 -14.53 0.20
CA THR A 440 11.60 -13.18 0.47
C THR A 440 10.94 -12.08 -0.36
N TRP A 441 9.72 -12.33 -0.87
CA TRP A 441 9.03 -11.46 -1.85
C TRP A 441 9.84 -11.18 -3.14
N ALA A 442 10.87 -11.98 -3.41
CA ALA A 442 11.82 -11.74 -4.49
C ALA A 442 12.31 -13.06 -5.14
N THR A 443 13.09 -12.91 -6.20
CA THR A 443 13.77 -14.03 -6.89
C THR A 443 15.13 -14.38 -6.27
N GLN A 444 15.50 -13.73 -5.16
CA GLN A 444 16.79 -13.83 -4.47
C GLN A 444 16.61 -13.64 -2.95
N HIS A 445 17.57 -14.10 -2.15
CA HIS A 445 17.55 -14.03 -0.68
C HIS A 445 18.87 -13.45 -0.09
N PRO A 446 19.26 -12.22 -0.47
CA PRO A 446 20.54 -11.63 -0.05
C PRO A 446 20.65 -11.49 1.48
N GLY A 447 21.77 -11.94 2.03
CA GLY A 447 22.04 -11.95 3.48
C GLY A 447 21.37 -13.08 4.27
N VAL A 448 20.62 -13.98 3.60
CA VAL A 448 19.99 -15.15 4.23
C VAL A 448 20.65 -16.43 3.71
N THR A 449 21.46 -17.05 4.56
CA THR A 449 22.00 -18.40 4.34
C THR A 449 20.89 -19.41 4.59
N THR A 450 20.54 -20.18 3.56
CA THR A 450 19.57 -21.28 3.63
C THR A 450 20.09 -22.38 4.57
N PRO A 451 19.41 -22.73 5.67
CA PRO A 451 19.78 -23.87 6.50
C PRO A 451 19.41 -25.19 5.79
N PRO A 452 20.09 -26.32 6.07
CA PRO A 452 19.80 -27.61 5.43
C PRO A 452 18.36 -28.13 5.65
N SER A 453 17.65 -27.60 6.66
CA SER A 453 16.25 -27.92 6.94
C SER A 453 15.23 -27.19 6.06
N ALA A 454 15.64 -26.16 5.31
CA ALA A 454 14.71 -25.26 4.60
C ALA A 454 15.01 -25.14 3.11
N THR A 455 13.96 -25.04 2.29
CA THR A 455 14.06 -24.69 0.86
C THR A 455 13.67 -23.23 0.60
N PHE A 456 14.44 -22.50 -0.22
CA PHE A 456 14.03 -21.18 -0.70
C PHE A 456 13.05 -21.30 -1.87
N VAL A 457 11.94 -20.55 -1.81
CA VAL A 457 10.96 -20.45 -2.90
C VAL A 457 10.99 -19.02 -3.48
N PRO A 458 11.35 -18.84 -4.77
CA PRO A 458 11.36 -17.53 -5.41
C PRO A 458 9.95 -17.02 -5.74
N MET A 459 9.79 -15.69 -5.77
CA MET A 459 8.57 -14.98 -6.17
C MET A 459 8.85 -13.97 -7.29
N ILE A 460 7.96 -13.87 -8.28
CA ILE A 460 7.92 -12.77 -9.25
C ILE A 460 6.86 -11.78 -8.77
N TRP A 461 7.28 -10.84 -7.90
CA TRP A 461 6.37 -10.00 -7.10
C TRP A 461 5.37 -9.18 -7.92
N GLY A 462 5.76 -8.61 -9.06
CA GLY A 462 4.87 -7.82 -9.91
C GLY A 462 5.38 -7.66 -11.34
N ALA A 463 4.68 -6.87 -12.16
CA ALA A 463 5.01 -6.66 -13.57
C ALA A 463 6.47 -6.22 -13.81
N ALA A 464 7.00 -5.34 -12.96
CA ALA A 464 8.39 -4.87 -13.02
C ALA A 464 9.43 -5.98 -12.72
N SER A 465 9.02 -7.06 -12.03
CA SER A 465 9.87 -8.22 -11.75
C SER A 465 9.96 -9.21 -12.92
N VAL A 466 9.19 -9.03 -14.00
CA VAL A 466 9.18 -9.93 -15.17
C VAL A 466 10.34 -9.59 -16.12
N THR A 467 11.57 -9.69 -15.62
CA THR A 467 12.81 -9.54 -16.39
C THR A 467 13.44 -10.90 -16.68
N ASP A 468 14.21 -11.04 -17.77
CA ASP A 468 14.85 -12.33 -18.08
C ASP A 468 15.90 -12.73 -17.04
N ALA A 469 16.53 -11.76 -16.36
CA ALA A 469 17.41 -12.02 -15.21
C ALA A 469 16.64 -12.62 -14.03
N SER A 470 15.51 -12.02 -13.64
CA SER A 470 14.64 -12.54 -12.56
C SER A 470 14.04 -13.90 -12.90
N LEU A 471 13.63 -14.11 -14.16
CA LEU A 471 13.11 -15.39 -14.66
C LEU A 471 14.17 -16.48 -14.85
N ALA A 472 15.46 -16.11 -14.94
CA ALA A 472 16.59 -17.04 -14.86
C ALA A 472 16.91 -17.40 -13.40
N GLN A 473 16.92 -16.42 -12.49
CA GLN A 473 17.12 -16.62 -11.06
C GLN A 473 16.04 -17.52 -10.45
N ALA A 474 14.76 -17.23 -10.70
CA ALA A 474 13.64 -18.07 -10.26
C ALA A 474 13.79 -19.54 -10.71
N ARG A 475 14.18 -19.76 -11.96
CA ARG A 475 14.39 -21.09 -12.56
C ARG A 475 15.57 -21.85 -11.95
N ALA A 476 16.56 -21.15 -11.38
CA ALA A 476 17.74 -21.75 -10.76
C ALA A 476 17.50 -22.21 -9.31
N HIS A 477 16.60 -21.56 -8.57
CA HIS A 477 16.40 -21.81 -7.14
C HIS A 477 15.56 -23.06 -6.82
N GLY A 478 14.70 -23.54 -7.71
CA GLY A 478 13.90 -24.74 -7.46
C GLY A 478 12.82 -25.01 -8.50
N PRO A 479 11.94 -26.01 -8.28
CA PRO A 479 10.80 -26.24 -9.15
C PRO A 479 9.68 -25.22 -8.92
N TYR A 480 9.46 -24.79 -7.67
CA TYR A 480 8.36 -23.91 -7.27
C TYR A 480 8.62 -22.45 -7.61
N LEU A 481 7.58 -21.75 -8.03
CA LEU A 481 7.57 -20.31 -8.28
C LEU A 481 6.26 -19.70 -7.78
N LEU A 482 6.35 -18.65 -6.95
CA LEU A 482 5.18 -17.85 -6.55
C LEU A 482 4.91 -16.76 -7.61
N GLY A 483 3.62 -16.53 -7.88
CA GLY A 483 3.14 -15.49 -8.79
C GLY A 483 3.21 -14.08 -8.19
N PHE A 484 2.44 -13.16 -8.78
CA PHE A 484 2.39 -11.75 -8.35
C PHE A 484 1.75 -11.59 -6.96
N ASN A 485 2.19 -10.58 -6.22
CA ASN A 485 1.85 -10.34 -4.82
C ASN A 485 0.79 -9.23 -4.70
N GLU A 486 -0.39 -9.60 -4.22
CA GLU A 486 -1.54 -8.70 -4.00
C GLU A 486 -1.83 -7.78 -5.19
N PRO A 487 -2.01 -8.33 -6.42
CA PRO A 487 -2.24 -7.54 -7.62
C PRO A 487 -3.56 -6.76 -7.59
N ASP A 488 -4.48 -7.16 -6.70
CA ASP A 488 -5.73 -6.48 -6.36
C ASP A 488 -5.53 -5.19 -5.53
N MET A 489 -4.35 -4.96 -4.95
CA MET A 489 -4.06 -3.78 -4.13
C MET A 489 -3.14 -2.75 -4.82
N ALA A 490 -3.58 -1.48 -4.82
CA ALA A 490 -2.85 -0.34 -5.39
C ALA A 490 -1.57 0.05 -4.62
N GLN A 491 -1.40 -0.47 -3.40
CA GLN A 491 -0.21 -0.33 -2.56
C GLN A 491 0.87 -1.37 -2.90
N GLN A 492 0.48 -2.47 -3.55
CA GLN A 492 1.28 -3.67 -3.79
C GLN A 492 1.61 -3.80 -5.28
N SER A 493 1.56 -5.00 -5.88
CA SER A 493 1.95 -5.17 -7.28
C SER A 493 1.02 -4.47 -8.28
N ASN A 494 -0.23 -4.18 -7.89
CA ASN A 494 -1.16 -3.30 -8.60
C ASN A 494 -1.29 -3.61 -10.10
N MET A 495 -1.87 -4.77 -10.44
CA MET A 495 -1.95 -5.28 -11.81
C MET A 495 -3.39 -5.59 -12.19
N THR A 496 -3.78 -5.29 -13.42
CA THR A 496 -5.05 -5.83 -13.95
C THR A 496 -4.91 -7.33 -14.19
N VAL A 497 -6.05 -8.02 -14.23
CA VAL A 497 -6.12 -9.46 -14.56
C VAL A 497 -5.53 -9.72 -15.94
N GLU A 498 -5.77 -8.82 -16.89
CA GLU A 498 -5.31 -8.88 -18.27
C GLU A 498 -3.79 -8.78 -18.34
N GLN A 499 -3.18 -7.82 -17.63
CA GLN A 499 -1.72 -7.67 -17.52
C GLN A 499 -1.06 -8.90 -16.89
N ALA A 500 -1.66 -9.46 -15.83
CA ALA A 500 -1.15 -10.67 -15.20
C ALA A 500 -1.20 -11.87 -16.15
N LEU A 501 -2.28 -12.01 -16.93
CA LEU A 501 -2.41 -13.07 -17.94
C LEU A 501 -1.48 -12.86 -19.15
N GLU A 502 -1.24 -11.62 -19.59
CA GLU A 502 -0.28 -11.32 -20.67
C GLU A 502 1.16 -11.68 -20.29
N LEU A 503 1.54 -11.47 -19.04
CA LEU A 503 2.88 -11.80 -18.54
C LEU A 503 3.03 -13.28 -18.16
N TRP A 504 1.93 -13.99 -17.92
CA TRP A 504 1.90 -15.37 -17.42
C TRP A 504 2.74 -16.38 -18.23
N PRO A 505 2.78 -16.36 -19.58
CA PRO A 505 3.62 -17.27 -20.37
C PRO A 505 5.12 -17.19 -20.02
N ARG A 506 5.61 -16.04 -19.55
CA ARG A 506 7.01 -15.89 -19.12
C ARG A 506 7.26 -16.58 -17.77
N LEU A 507 6.30 -16.51 -16.85
CA LEU A 507 6.35 -17.22 -15.55
C LEU A 507 6.20 -18.75 -15.75
N MET A 508 5.27 -19.19 -16.61
CA MET A 508 5.10 -20.60 -16.99
C MET A 508 6.36 -21.21 -17.62
N LYS A 509 7.17 -20.39 -18.31
CA LYS A 509 8.47 -20.81 -18.85
C LYS A 509 9.57 -20.87 -17.79
N ALA A 510 9.41 -20.24 -16.62
CA ALA A 510 10.42 -20.14 -15.57
C ALA A 510 10.22 -21.14 -14.42
N GLY A 511 9.02 -21.21 -13.83
CA GLY A 511 8.70 -22.15 -12.76
C GLY A 511 8.29 -23.52 -13.30
N LYS A 512 8.81 -24.61 -12.73
CA LYS A 512 8.37 -25.98 -13.05
C LYS A 512 7.01 -26.31 -12.42
N VAL A 513 6.71 -25.72 -11.27
CA VAL A 513 5.42 -25.74 -10.58
C VAL A 513 5.10 -24.29 -10.20
N LEU A 514 3.98 -23.76 -10.66
CA LEU A 514 3.67 -22.33 -10.62
C LEU A 514 2.38 -22.10 -9.83
N GLY A 515 2.51 -21.39 -8.70
CA GLY A 515 1.37 -20.91 -7.93
C GLY A 515 0.68 -19.75 -8.64
N SER A 516 -0.59 -19.50 -8.32
CA SER A 516 -1.30 -18.29 -8.77
C SER A 516 -0.61 -17.00 -8.29
N PRO A 517 -1.03 -15.82 -8.78
CA PRO A 517 -0.92 -14.60 -8.00
C PRO A 517 -1.67 -14.76 -6.68
N ALA A 518 -1.09 -14.24 -5.59
CA ALA A 518 -1.73 -14.23 -4.28
C ALA A 518 -2.54 -12.94 -4.16
N VAL A 519 -3.86 -13.02 -4.03
CA VAL A 519 -4.70 -11.83 -3.79
C VAL A 519 -4.79 -11.52 -2.31
N ALA A 520 -4.89 -10.24 -1.96
CA ALA A 520 -5.00 -9.79 -0.57
C ALA A 520 -6.35 -10.19 0.05
N THR A 521 -7.42 -10.14 -0.75
CA THR A 521 -8.79 -10.44 -0.29
C THR A 521 -9.62 -11.18 -1.34
N GLY A 522 -10.68 -11.87 -0.90
CA GLY A 522 -11.77 -12.31 -1.77
C GLY A 522 -11.37 -13.31 -2.88
N ALA A 523 -10.41 -14.18 -2.61
CA ALA A 523 -9.96 -15.21 -3.55
C ALA A 523 -11.09 -16.15 -4.01
N ASP A 524 -12.10 -16.36 -3.18
CA ASP A 524 -13.30 -17.18 -3.38
C ASP A 524 -14.48 -16.43 -4.04
N VAL A 525 -14.40 -15.11 -4.17
CA VAL A 525 -15.52 -14.26 -4.63
C VAL A 525 -15.73 -14.41 -6.15
N PRO A 526 -16.95 -14.77 -6.62
CA PRO A 526 -17.29 -14.78 -8.04
C PRO A 526 -17.08 -13.41 -8.69
N GLY A 527 -16.40 -13.36 -9.83
CA GLY A 527 -16.02 -12.11 -10.51
C GLY A 527 -14.86 -11.34 -9.84
N GLY A 528 -14.34 -11.83 -8.71
CA GLY A 528 -13.17 -11.29 -8.02
C GLY A 528 -11.90 -11.32 -8.88
N TRP A 529 -10.80 -10.75 -8.36
CA TRP A 529 -9.55 -10.67 -9.11
C TRP A 529 -9.02 -12.07 -9.46
N LEU A 530 -8.91 -12.95 -8.46
CA LEU A 530 -8.43 -14.33 -8.67
C LEU A 530 -9.38 -15.13 -9.56
N ASP A 531 -10.70 -14.97 -9.41
CA ASP A 531 -11.70 -15.72 -10.19
C ASP A 531 -11.63 -15.40 -11.68
N ARG A 532 -11.52 -14.10 -12.02
CA ARG A 532 -11.31 -13.65 -13.40
C ARG A 532 -9.95 -14.08 -13.94
N PHE A 533 -8.89 -14.06 -13.11
CA PHE A 533 -7.58 -14.57 -13.50
C PHE A 533 -7.60 -16.08 -13.79
N MET A 534 -8.17 -16.90 -12.90
CA MET A 534 -8.26 -18.35 -13.07
C MET A 534 -9.12 -18.73 -14.28
N SER A 535 -10.25 -18.04 -14.49
CA SER A 535 -11.09 -18.20 -15.67
C SER A 535 -10.35 -17.82 -16.96
N GLY A 536 -9.65 -16.68 -16.98
CA GLY A 536 -8.86 -16.22 -18.12
C GLY A 536 -7.63 -17.09 -18.40
N ALA A 537 -7.02 -17.67 -17.36
CA ALA A 537 -5.93 -18.65 -17.50
C ALA A 537 -6.45 -19.94 -18.13
N ALA A 538 -7.57 -20.49 -17.64
CA ALA A 538 -8.20 -21.68 -18.21
C ALA A 538 -8.59 -21.46 -19.69
N ALA A 539 -9.23 -20.33 -20.00
CA ALA A 539 -9.61 -19.97 -21.38
C ALA A 539 -8.41 -19.80 -22.34
N ARG A 540 -7.23 -19.41 -21.82
CA ARG A 540 -5.98 -19.32 -22.58
C ARG A 540 -5.15 -20.62 -22.59
N GLY A 541 -5.64 -21.70 -21.97
CA GLY A 541 -4.92 -22.97 -21.84
C GLY A 541 -3.68 -22.89 -20.94
N TYR A 542 -3.64 -21.94 -20.02
CA TYR A 542 -2.49 -21.69 -19.14
C TYR A 542 -2.47 -22.60 -17.92
N ARG A 543 -1.26 -22.98 -17.51
CA ARG A 543 -0.98 -23.73 -16.29
C ARG A 543 -0.98 -22.82 -15.07
N VAL A 544 -1.73 -23.23 -14.06
CA VAL A 544 -1.64 -22.78 -12.66
C VAL A 544 -1.77 -24.05 -11.83
N ASP A 545 -0.74 -24.40 -11.06
CA ASP A 545 -0.65 -25.72 -10.42
C ASP A 545 -1.28 -25.72 -9.02
N PHE A 546 -1.06 -24.65 -8.26
CA PHE A 546 -1.62 -24.42 -6.92
C PHE A 546 -2.12 -22.98 -6.76
N ILE A 547 -3.00 -22.74 -5.79
CA ILE A 547 -3.49 -21.40 -5.43
C ILE A 547 -2.66 -20.87 -4.26
N THR A 548 -2.22 -19.62 -4.38
CA THR A 548 -1.57 -18.85 -3.30
C THR A 548 -2.59 -17.94 -2.64
N LEU A 549 -2.56 -17.86 -1.31
CA LEU A 549 -3.51 -17.08 -0.51
C LEU A 549 -2.81 -16.31 0.61
N HIS A 550 -3.29 -15.10 0.85
CA HIS A 550 -3.01 -14.32 2.06
C HIS A 550 -4.26 -14.29 2.95
N TRP A 551 -4.09 -14.25 4.28
CA TRP A 551 -5.19 -14.08 5.22
C TRP A 551 -4.74 -13.36 6.50
N TYR A 552 -5.46 -12.32 6.90
CA TYR A 552 -5.15 -11.52 8.08
C TYR A 552 -6.37 -11.39 9.00
N GLY A 553 -6.27 -11.97 10.20
CA GLY A 553 -7.39 -12.10 11.13
C GLY A 553 -7.57 -10.87 12.03
N GLY A 554 -8.68 -10.14 11.84
CA GLY A 554 -9.06 -9.01 12.69
C GLY A 554 -9.80 -9.36 13.99
N ASP A 555 -10.33 -10.59 14.09
CA ASP A 555 -10.85 -11.16 15.33
C ASP A 555 -9.70 -11.83 16.10
N PHE A 556 -9.43 -11.36 17.32
CA PHE A 556 -8.29 -11.82 18.12
C PHE A 556 -8.68 -12.89 19.15
N ARG A 557 -9.82 -13.56 18.94
CA ARG A 557 -10.26 -14.72 19.71
C ARG A 557 -9.85 -15.97 18.94
N THR A 558 -8.87 -16.72 19.47
CA THR A 558 -8.22 -17.83 18.76
C THR A 558 -9.16 -18.82 18.07
N PRO A 559 -10.23 -19.34 18.70
CA PRO A 559 -11.13 -20.29 18.03
C PRO A 559 -11.82 -19.67 16.81
N GLN A 560 -12.43 -18.49 16.98
CA GLN A 560 -13.12 -17.78 15.91
C GLN A 560 -12.19 -17.43 14.75
N ALA A 561 -10.94 -17.04 15.05
CA ALA A 561 -9.93 -16.75 14.04
C ALA A 561 -9.51 -17.99 13.25
N VAL A 562 -9.33 -19.14 13.93
CA VAL A 562 -9.00 -20.42 13.27
C VAL A 562 -10.16 -20.90 12.41
N ASP A 563 -11.40 -20.79 12.88
CA ASP A 563 -12.59 -21.16 12.09
C ASP A 563 -12.75 -20.25 10.87
N GLN A 564 -12.57 -18.92 11.01
CA GLN A 564 -12.56 -17.97 9.89
C GLN A 564 -11.50 -18.30 8.83
N LEU A 565 -10.27 -18.60 9.26
CA LEU A 565 -9.18 -19.00 8.37
C LEU A 565 -9.53 -20.31 7.64
N ARG A 566 -9.98 -21.35 8.36
CA ARG A 566 -10.36 -22.63 7.77
C ARG A 566 -11.50 -22.48 6.75
N SER A 567 -12.53 -21.70 7.07
CA SER A 567 -13.65 -21.45 6.16
C SER A 567 -13.22 -20.77 4.85
N TYR A 568 -12.27 -19.83 4.90
CA TYR A 568 -11.73 -19.16 3.71
C TYR A 568 -10.84 -20.09 2.87
N LEU A 569 -9.99 -20.91 3.51
CA LEU A 569 -9.20 -21.91 2.80
C LEU A 569 -10.09 -22.96 2.12
N GLU A 570 -11.19 -23.35 2.77
CA GLU A 570 -12.17 -24.27 2.20
C GLU A 570 -12.97 -23.64 1.07
N SER A 571 -13.48 -22.41 1.18
CA SER A 571 -14.24 -21.76 0.11
C SER A 571 -13.42 -21.60 -1.17
N VAL A 572 -12.13 -21.26 -1.05
CA VAL A 572 -11.19 -21.23 -2.18
C VAL A 572 -10.95 -22.65 -2.74
N TYR A 573 -10.78 -23.66 -1.89
CA TYR A 573 -10.55 -25.03 -2.34
C TYR A 573 -11.75 -25.60 -3.11
N GLN A 574 -12.97 -25.38 -2.59
CA GLN A 574 -14.21 -25.80 -3.24
C GLN A 574 -14.48 -25.02 -4.54
N ARG A 575 -13.91 -23.81 -4.71
CA ARG A 575 -14.04 -23.03 -5.94
C ARG A 575 -13.10 -23.50 -7.07
N TYR A 576 -11.85 -23.81 -6.78
CA TYR A 576 -10.83 -24.07 -7.82
C TYR A 576 -10.31 -25.51 -7.86
N HIS A 577 -10.62 -26.34 -6.86
CA HIS A 577 -10.19 -27.74 -6.72
C HIS A 577 -8.68 -27.96 -6.98
N LYS A 578 -7.86 -27.02 -6.52
CA LYS A 578 -6.40 -27.02 -6.63
C LYS A 578 -5.76 -27.03 -5.25
N PRO A 579 -4.54 -27.60 -5.09
CA PRO A 579 -3.80 -27.49 -3.84
C PRO A 579 -3.60 -26.03 -3.43
N ILE A 580 -3.60 -25.77 -2.13
CA ILE A 580 -3.47 -24.41 -1.58
C ILE A 580 -2.12 -24.24 -0.87
N TRP A 581 -1.53 -23.05 -1.06
CA TRP A 581 -0.41 -22.53 -0.31
C TRP A 581 -0.84 -21.23 0.38
N LEU A 582 -0.89 -21.20 1.71
CA LEU A 582 -1.17 -19.99 2.50
C LEU A 582 0.14 -19.20 2.65
N THR A 583 0.48 -18.35 1.68
CA THR A 583 1.80 -17.69 1.58
C THR A 583 2.00 -16.56 2.59
N GLU A 584 0.92 -15.99 3.12
CA GLU A 584 0.97 -15.09 4.28
C GLU A 584 -0.21 -15.35 5.20
N TYR A 585 0.06 -15.49 6.50
CA TYR A 585 -0.99 -15.31 7.50
C TYR A 585 -0.46 -14.83 8.86
N ALA A 586 -1.32 -14.10 9.57
CA ALA A 586 -1.17 -13.69 10.97
C ALA A 586 -2.51 -13.17 11.51
N LEU A 587 -2.63 -12.99 12.84
CA LEU A 587 -3.61 -12.04 13.38
C LEU A 587 -3.05 -10.62 13.20
N ILE A 588 -3.64 -9.88 12.28
CA ILE A 588 -3.47 -8.44 12.10
C ILE A 588 -4.83 -7.92 11.63
N ASP A 589 -5.32 -6.88 12.29
CA ASP A 589 -6.50 -6.13 11.85
C ASP A 589 -6.01 -4.93 11.02
N PHE A 590 -6.58 -4.76 9.83
CA PHE A 590 -6.32 -3.63 8.94
C PHE A 590 -7.56 -2.74 8.72
N SER A 591 -8.71 -3.08 9.32
CA SER A 591 -10.01 -2.42 9.05
C SER A 591 -10.06 -0.95 9.49
N HIS A 592 -9.32 -0.61 10.55
CA HIS A 592 -9.26 0.72 11.14
C HIS A 592 -7.81 1.14 11.41
N GLY A 593 -6.96 0.95 10.38
CA GLY A 593 -5.49 1.01 10.53
C GLY A 593 -4.93 -0.29 11.09
N THR A 594 -3.60 -0.39 11.15
CA THR A 594 -2.90 -1.63 11.53
C THR A 594 -2.93 -1.85 13.04
N ARG A 595 -3.73 -2.81 13.50
CA ARG A 595 -3.85 -3.22 14.91
C ARG A 595 -3.38 -4.67 15.07
N PHE A 596 -2.50 -4.90 16.05
CA PHE A 596 -2.03 -6.24 16.45
C PHE A 596 -2.69 -6.66 17.77
N PRO A 597 -2.85 -7.97 18.05
CA PRO A 597 -3.28 -8.45 19.36
C PRO A 597 -2.11 -8.45 20.37
N THR A 598 -2.37 -8.93 21.58
CA THR A 598 -1.29 -9.17 22.56
C THR A 598 -0.35 -10.30 22.10
N PRO A 599 0.94 -10.31 22.52
CA PRO A 599 1.86 -11.41 22.20
C PRO A 599 1.38 -12.80 22.65
N ALA A 600 0.57 -12.87 23.71
CA ALA A 600 -0.04 -14.10 24.19
C ALA A 600 -1.14 -14.62 23.24
N GLN A 601 -1.98 -13.73 22.70
CA GLN A 601 -2.96 -14.08 21.68
C GLN A 601 -2.30 -14.48 20.36
N GLN A 602 -1.21 -13.81 19.93
CA GLN A 602 -0.46 -14.22 18.75
C GLN A 602 0.11 -15.63 18.90
N ALA A 603 0.70 -15.94 20.06
CA ALA A 603 1.23 -17.26 20.37
C ALA A 603 0.14 -18.33 20.42
N ALA A 604 -0.98 -18.07 21.11
CA ALA A 604 -2.11 -18.98 21.19
C ALA A 604 -2.75 -19.24 19.82
N PHE A 605 -2.85 -18.21 18.97
CA PHE A 605 -3.29 -18.37 17.60
C PHE A 605 -2.35 -19.25 16.79
N ILE A 606 -1.03 -19.01 16.81
CA ILE A 606 -0.05 -19.86 16.09
C ILE A 606 -0.25 -21.33 16.44
N THR A 607 -0.27 -21.69 17.74
CA THR A 607 -0.41 -23.09 18.16
C THR A 607 -1.67 -23.74 17.60
N ALA A 608 -2.83 -23.09 17.76
CA ALA A 608 -4.11 -23.62 17.28
C ALA A 608 -4.24 -23.60 15.75
N SER A 609 -3.65 -22.59 15.08
CA SER A 609 -3.69 -22.47 13.63
C SER A 609 -2.78 -23.49 12.95
N THR A 610 -1.58 -23.77 13.46
CA THR A 610 -0.71 -24.79 12.85
C THR A 610 -1.35 -26.18 12.93
N GLU A 611 -1.85 -26.58 14.10
CA GLU A 611 -2.57 -27.85 14.28
C GLU A 611 -3.76 -27.97 13.30
N ALA A 612 -4.55 -26.91 13.18
CA ALA A 612 -5.66 -26.84 12.24
C ALA A 612 -5.21 -26.92 10.76
N LEU A 613 -4.17 -26.18 10.36
CA LEU A 613 -3.66 -26.12 8.99
C LEU A 613 -3.00 -27.44 8.55
N ASP A 614 -2.27 -28.10 9.45
CA ASP A 614 -1.67 -29.40 9.16
C ASP A 614 -2.72 -30.50 8.96
N SER A 615 -3.87 -30.41 9.64
CA SER A 615 -5.02 -31.31 9.42
C SER A 615 -5.68 -31.19 8.02
N LEU A 616 -5.49 -30.07 7.30
CA LEU A 616 -6.16 -29.85 6.00
C LEU A 616 -5.44 -30.61 4.86
N PRO A 617 -6.09 -31.58 4.18
CA PRO A 617 -5.43 -32.42 3.17
C PRO A 617 -5.17 -31.68 1.84
N TYR A 618 -5.89 -30.60 1.57
CA TYR A 618 -5.72 -29.77 0.37
C TYR A 618 -4.70 -28.64 0.55
N LEU A 619 -4.31 -28.32 1.79
CA LEU A 619 -3.26 -27.36 2.09
C LEU A 619 -1.90 -28.07 2.06
N GLN A 620 -1.05 -27.70 1.11
CA GLN A 620 0.29 -28.26 0.98
C GLN A 620 1.32 -27.51 1.83
N HIS A 621 1.21 -26.19 1.91
CA HIS A 621 2.17 -25.32 2.58
C HIS A 621 1.50 -24.11 3.22
N TYR A 622 2.07 -23.61 4.31
CA TYR A 622 1.70 -22.33 4.92
C TYR A 622 2.95 -21.58 5.37
N ALA A 623 2.93 -20.25 5.28
CA ALA A 623 4.00 -19.38 5.75
C ALA A 623 3.48 -18.29 6.67
N TRP A 624 4.02 -18.26 7.89
CA TRP A 624 3.72 -17.20 8.85
C TRP A 624 4.33 -15.87 8.39
N PHE A 625 3.60 -14.78 8.60
CA PHE A 625 4.05 -13.41 8.35
C PHE A 625 4.46 -12.74 9.68
N GLY A 626 5.74 -12.63 10.03
CA GLY A 626 6.94 -13.13 9.36
C GLY A 626 8.10 -13.36 10.34
N LEU A 627 9.28 -13.68 9.83
CA LEU A 627 10.39 -14.17 10.66
C LEU A 627 10.95 -13.11 11.64
N GLY A 628 11.16 -11.87 11.17
CA GLY A 628 11.73 -10.81 11.99
C GLY A 628 10.71 -10.14 12.90
N ALA A 629 11.17 -9.41 13.91
CA ALA A 629 10.37 -8.56 14.79
C ALA A 629 11.17 -7.30 15.14
N ASP A 630 10.52 -6.14 15.14
CA ASP A 630 11.11 -4.93 15.72
C ASP A 630 10.75 -4.87 17.22
N PRO A 631 11.71 -4.98 18.15
CA PRO A 631 11.40 -4.98 19.59
C PRO A 631 10.82 -3.65 20.09
N SER A 632 10.87 -2.58 19.30
CA SER A 632 10.25 -1.28 19.62
C SER A 632 8.78 -1.16 19.19
N LYS A 633 8.21 -2.16 18.48
CA LYS A 633 6.88 -2.06 17.86
C LYS A 633 6.03 -3.32 18.08
N PRO A 634 4.69 -3.18 18.22
CA PRO A 634 3.78 -4.30 18.03
C PRO A 634 4.02 -4.94 16.65
N SER A 635 4.14 -6.27 16.62
CA SER A 635 4.31 -7.02 15.38
C SER A 635 3.91 -8.48 15.58
N SER A 636 3.61 -9.16 14.49
CA SER A 636 3.41 -10.62 14.41
C SER A 636 4.74 -11.41 14.44
N GLY A 637 5.87 -10.73 14.56
CA GLY A 637 7.20 -11.27 14.29
C GLY A 637 7.70 -12.38 15.23
N LEU A 638 8.52 -13.30 14.71
CA LEU A 638 9.00 -14.47 15.46
C LEU A 638 10.33 -14.21 16.22
N PHE A 639 11.27 -13.45 15.65
CA PHE A 639 12.62 -13.23 16.22
C PHE A 639 13.04 -11.75 16.17
N THR A 640 13.51 -11.18 17.29
CA THR A 640 13.90 -9.74 17.36
C THR A 640 15.34 -9.47 16.93
N ASN A 641 16.27 -10.36 17.26
CA ASN A 641 17.68 -10.30 16.84
C ASN A 641 18.29 -11.70 16.96
N GLY A 642 18.83 -12.25 15.87
CA GLY A 642 19.38 -13.60 15.84
C GLY A 642 18.39 -14.65 16.38
N THR A 643 18.79 -15.39 17.40
CA THR A 643 17.99 -16.46 18.04
C THR A 643 17.02 -15.96 19.13
N THR A 644 16.86 -14.64 19.33
CA THR A 644 16.00 -14.08 20.38
C THR A 644 14.52 -14.18 20.01
N THR A 645 13.79 -15.10 20.64
CA THR A 645 12.39 -15.43 20.28
C THR A 645 11.36 -14.53 20.95
N THR A 646 10.33 -14.13 20.20
CA THR A 646 9.10 -13.57 20.76
C THR A 646 8.22 -14.68 21.36
N ALA A 647 7.08 -14.33 21.98
CA ALA A 647 6.09 -15.32 22.38
C ALA A 647 5.55 -16.11 21.17
N ALA A 648 5.32 -15.41 20.04
CA ALA A 648 4.96 -16.01 18.76
C ALA A 648 6.08 -16.93 18.23
N GLY A 649 7.35 -16.52 18.31
CA GLY A 649 8.50 -17.32 17.95
C GLY A 649 8.54 -18.68 18.65
N ARG A 650 8.33 -18.70 19.97
CA ARG A 650 8.30 -19.95 20.75
C ARG A 650 7.13 -20.86 20.38
N ALA A 651 5.95 -20.31 20.10
CA ALA A 651 4.81 -21.09 19.62
C ALA A 651 5.10 -21.72 18.24
N PHE A 652 5.69 -20.96 17.32
CA PHE A 652 6.03 -21.44 15.97
C PHE A 652 7.14 -22.51 15.97
N GLN A 653 8.09 -22.42 16.89
CA GLN A 653 9.09 -23.46 17.13
C GLN A 653 8.50 -24.75 17.72
N ALA A 654 7.46 -24.63 18.55
CA ALA A 654 6.80 -25.76 19.22
C ALA A 654 5.73 -26.46 18.35
N ALA A 655 5.21 -25.79 17.31
CA ALA A 655 4.44 -26.45 16.26
C ALA A 655 5.31 -27.48 15.51
N HIS A 656 4.74 -28.61 15.11
CA HIS A 656 5.47 -29.72 14.48
C HIS A 656 5.21 -29.83 12.98
#